data_AF-A0A815LZE4-F1
#
_entry.id   AF-A0A815LZE4-F1
#
_cell.length_a   1.000
_cell.length_b   1.000
_cell.length_c   1.000
_cell.angle_alpha   90.00
_cell.angle_beta   90.00
_cell.angle_gamma   90.00
#
_symmetry.space_group_name_H-M   'P 1'
#
loop_
_entity.id
_entity.type
_entity.pdbx_description
1 polymer ?
#
loop_
_entity_poly.entity_id
_entity_poly.type
_entity_poly.pdbx_seq_one_letter_code
_entity_poly.pdbx_strand_id
1 'polypeptide(L)'
;MDTEAISYDASGTDLKRTAIDLRGQIGSFYDACRDRVLEQSIANCTELPVQTNVTVQGEIKYGYDEHRQNILRFFFQDEHLRLSIALGLTSNTGRASLINYSHQYNEYTRFFYYSCVNSVHKMAETTGSNERPMNSSMSSSTATHTITHIESGIDLVAVMQLRSNKDTGTVTDRILNKLLEYLLYDVNISLSSEDEEILSNNILHTTVYTNVDELKNLTSILDVSHHIQRSKTSIRPITYTLRPIKCAKFALLPRELSENIEDYVLQRITDMRQLEKFDTNNESNLLSEHLKMQLTNIETQRSNLKNILRNEFEQISNLVIAIRCGQTDCSRLQEILDGDARKTMEVSINHVKQNIMQFEQKENLIQYLKQKSIDYLDASANKINEHDDEITIRKKLAEGNQNYRIFCSSDLLNHNNSNEFQKLISGLIEETNTNPRLCLIYADFSYCSFQLSNMAVLLPSVKMNEDKIEHTSSPSIETVFASSNIPENSIEDPVVGEVSNTYPVAPSAPSGETIKILLLGETGVGKSTFINAFANYHKYNTLAIAESSEPVVLMPVSFVITTGNDFAEHIVQFGDINDSHDEDFHHAGQSVTQHCKSYTFDINHSDGKKLCIIDTPGFYDTRGVEQDDYNMQHILDYIKDVNCVDFICVLFKPNDTRLSIFYRSCFTQLLSVLHRNSVNNIIFCFTNSRSTFYSPGDTAPLIKKMLTQVSLVNIPFKKDNVFCFDSESFRYLVALHNRIPFDHLDKEEYEKSWIHSVSQANRLIQYICDNFDDSRRRNQ
;
A
#
# COMPACT_ATOMS: atom_id res chain seq x y z
N MET A 1 -42.86 -15.07 4.13
CA MET A 1 -41.63 -15.19 4.93
C MET A 1 -41.66 -14.04 5.89
N ASP A 2 -41.55 -14.30 7.20
CA ASP A 2 -41.70 -13.27 8.23
C ASP A 2 -40.63 -12.18 8.03
N THR A 3 -41.06 -10.99 7.58
CA THR A 3 -40.21 -9.84 7.25
C THR A 3 -39.89 -8.97 8.46
N GLU A 4 -40.40 -9.34 9.64
CA GLU A 4 -40.25 -8.55 10.85
C GLU A 4 -39.04 -9.01 11.66
N ALA A 5 -38.21 -8.06 12.09
CA ALA A 5 -37.17 -8.32 13.06
C ALA A 5 -37.81 -8.76 14.38
N ILE A 6 -37.28 -9.83 14.99
CA ILE A 6 -37.84 -10.35 16.23
C ILE A 6 -37.42 -9.40 17.35
N SER A 7 -38.37 -8.60 17.84
CA SER A 7 -38.15 -7.76 19.01
C SER A 7 -37.99 -8.65 20.23
N TYR A 8 -36.87 -8.52 20.94
CA TYR A 8 -36.75 -9.09 22.27
C TYR A 8 -37.66 -8.27 23.20
N ASP A 9 -38.86 -8.79 23.45
CA ASP A 9 -39.62 -8.35 24.61
C ASP A 9 -38.80 -8.64 25.87
N ALA A 10 -38.99 -7.85 26.92
CA ALA A 10 -38.28 -7.91 28.20
C ALA A 10 -38.45 -9.24 28.98
N SER A 11 -38.80 -10.34 28.31
CA SER A 11 -38.90 -11.72 28.77
C SER A 11 -37.60 -12.53 28.52
N GLY A 12 -36.47 -12.05 29.03
CA GLY A 12 -35.65 -12.87 29.95
C GLY A 12 -34.67 -13.94 29.45
N THR A 13 -34.29 -14.06 28.18
CA THR A 13 -33.19 -14.99 27.80
C THR A 13 -31.86 -14.26 27.63
N ASP A 14 -30.86 -14.68 28.42
CA ASP A 14 -29.50 -14.17 28.31
C ASP A 14 -28.90 -14.55 26.93
N LEU A 15 -28.19 -13.61 26.31
CA LEU A 15 -27.54 -13.80 25.00
C LEU A 15 -26.09 -14.25 25.18
N LYS A 16 -25.68 -15.32 24.50
CA LYS A 16 -24.29 -15.81 24.52
C LYS A 16 -23.52 -15.22 23.32
N ARG A 17 -22.34 -14.62 23.57
CA ARG A 17 -21.48 -13.98 22.55
C ARG A 17 -20.03 -14.37 22.74
N THR A 18 -19.36 -14.82 21.69
CA THR A 18 -17.89 -14.96 21.71
C THR A 18 -17.27 -13.60 22.05
N ALA A 19 -16.32 -13.58 22.98
CA ALA A 19 -15.67 -12.36 23.45
C ALA A 19 -14.63 -11.89 22.43
N ILE A 20 -15.04 -10.98 21.54
CA ILE A 20 -14.14 -10.35 20.57
C ILE A 20 -13.39 -9.15 21.19
N ASP A 21 -14.13 -8.30 21.90
CA ASP A 21 -13.57 -7.22 22.72
C ASP A 21 -13.18 -7.76 24.10
N LEU A 22 -11.89 -7.93 24.33
CA LEU A 22 -11.35 -8.58 25.53
C LEU A 22 -11.39 -7.70 26.79
N ARG A 23 -11.90 -6.46 26.70
CA ARG A 23 -11.96 -5.51 27.83
C ARG A 23 -13.14 -5.75 28.77
N GLY A 24 -14.07 -6.63 28.39
CA GLY A 24 -15.28 -6.92 29.14
C GLY A 24 -15.00 -7.50 30.53
N GLN A 25 -15.68 -6.94 31.53
CA GLN A 25 -15.68 -7.42 32.92
C GLN A 25 -17.11 -7.67 33.39
N ILE A 26 -17.28 -8.46 34.45
CA ILE A 26 -18.59 -8.66 35.08
C ILE A 26 -19.20 -7.30 35.45
N GLY A 27 -20.45 -7.08 35.05
CA GLY A 27 -21.17 -5.82 35.24
C GLY A 27 -20.90 -4.76 34.17
N SER A 28 -20.02 -5.00 33.19
CA SER A 28 -19.81 -4.05 32.07
C SER A 28 -21.04 -3.96 31.18
N PHE A 29 -21.33 -2.77 30.65
CA PHE A 29 -22.38 -2.62 29.65
C PHE A 29 -21.91 -3.04 28.26
N TYR A 30 -22.85 -3.53 27.46
CA TYR A 30 -22.60 -4.06 26.13
C TYR A 30 -23.63 -3.50 25.14
N ASP A 31 -23.15 -3.00 23.99
CA ASP A 31 -23.98 -2.60 22.85
C ASP A 31 -24.08 -3.78 21.87
N ALA A 32 -25.15 -4.57 21.99
CA ALA A 32 -25.42 -5.70 21.10
C ALA A 32 -25.81 -5.30 19.67
N CYS A 33 -26.10 -4.02 19.41
CA CYS A 33 -26.35 -3.56 18.05
C CYS A 33 -25.05 -3.49 17.23
N ARG A 34 -23.93 -3.20 17.91
CA ARG A 34 -22.57 -3.08 17.35
C ARG A 34 -21.60 -4.17 17.77
N ASP A 35 -22.00 -5.03 18.70
CA ASP A 35 -21.16 -6.04 19.37
C ASP A 35 -19.89 -5.44 20.00
N ARG A 36 -20.07 -4.47 20.91
CA ARG A 36 -18.97 -3.79 21.62
C ARG A 36 -19.21 -3.69 23.12
N VAL A 37 -18.13 -3.78 23.89
CA VAL A 37 -18.13 -3.45 25.33
C VAL A 37 -18.04 -1.93 25.47
N LEU A 38 -18.87 -1.37 26.35
CA LEU A 38 -18.85 0.06 26.68
C LEU A 38 -17.95 0.31 27.90
N GLU A 39 -17.39 1.52 27.99
CA GLU A 39 -16.53 1.90 29.14
C GLU A 39 -17.30 1.98 30.47
N GLN A 40 -18.61 2.10 30.40
CA GLN A 40 -19.51 2.22 31.55
C GLN A 40 -19.88 0.83 32.09
N SER A 41 -20.03 0.72 33.41
CA SER A 41 -20.40 -0.53 34.09
C SER A 41 -21.35 -0.29 35.27
N ILE A 42 -21.93 -1.37 35.79
CA ILE A 42 -22.75 -1.33 37.00
C ILE A 42 -21.88 -0.95 38.21
N ALA A 43 -22.27 0.14 38.88
CA ALA A 43 -21.64 0.54 40.14
C ALA A 43 -21.89 -0.53 41.23
N ASN A 44 -20.83 -0.93 41.93
CA ASN A 44 -20.84 -1.93 43.02
C ASN A 44 -21.36 -3.31 42.59
N CYS A 45 -20.93 -3.80 41.43
CA CYS A 45 -21.20 -5.17 40.99
C CYS A 45 -20.48 -6.17 41.92
N THR A 46 -21.24 -7.10 42.51
CA THR A 46 -20.70 -8.22 43.31
C THR A 46 -20.54 -9.47 42.46
N GLU A 47 -19.36 -10.05 42.51
CA GLU A 47 -19.01 -11.27 41.81
C GLU A 47 -19.06 -12.49 42.74
N LEU A 48 -19.56 -13.62 42.23
CA LEU A 48 -19.48 -14.90 42.91
C LEU A 48 -18.03 -15.44 42.90
N PRO A 49 -17.66 -16.33 43.83
CA PRO A 49 -16.35 -16.97 43.80
C PRO A 49 -16.06 -17.62 42.43
N VAL A 50 -14.89 -17.32 41.88
CA VAL A 50 -14.46 -17.81 40.56
C VAL A 50 -14.41 -19.33 40.56
N GLN A 51 -15.07 -19.94 39.58
CA GLN A 51 -15.06 -21.39 39.39
C GLN A 51 -13.92 -21.76 38.45
N THR A 52 -13.02 -22.66 38.87
CA THR A 52 -11.81 -23.03 38.10
C THR A 52 -11.91 -24.42 37.48
N ASN A 53 -13.09 -24.78 36.97
CA ASN A 53 -13.29 -26.06 36.30
C ASN A 53 -12.75 -25.97 34.86
N VAL A 54 -11.82 -26.87 34.53
CA VAL A 54 -11.23 -26.91 33.19
C VAL A 54 -12.16 -27.64 32.23
N THR A 55 -12.55 -26.98 31.15
CA THR A 55 -13.29 -27.59 30.04
C THR A 55 -12.50 -27.40 28.76
N VAL A 56 -12.19 -28.49 28.06
CA VAL A 56 -11.37 -28.46 26.84
C VAL A 56 -12.17 -29.02 25.67
N GLN A 57 -12.07 -28.37 24.51
CA GLN A 57 -12.62 -28.83 23.25
C GLN A 57 -11.65 -28.50 22.12
N GLY A 58 -11.70 -29.26 21.05
CA GLY A 58 -10.88 -29.02 19.88
C GLY A 58 -11.21 -30.00 18.77
N GLU A 59 -10.95 -29.57 17.54
CA GLU A 59 -11.23 -30.34 16.34
C GLU A 59 -10.32 -29.87 15.19
N ILE A 60 -10.11 -30.75 14.20
CA ILE A 60 -9.45 -30.38 12.94
C ILE A 60 -10.52 -30.28 11.86
N LYS A 61 -10.63 -29.12 11.23
CA LYS A 61 -11.47 -28.92 10.04
C LYS A 61 -10.63 -28.88 8.77
N TYR A 62 -11.25 -29.24 7.66
CA TYR A 62 -10.62 -29.38 6.37
C TYR A 62 -11.14 -28.28 5.43
N GLY A 63 -10.27 -27.74 4.57
CA GLY A 63 -10.65 -26.68 3.63
C GLY A 63 -11.51 -27.16 2.44
N TYR A 64 -11.69 -28.47 2.24
CA TYR A 64 -12.59 -29.00 1.22
C TYR A 64 -14.01 -29.17 1.80
N ASP A 65 -14.85 -28.17 1.59
CA ASP A 65 -16.30 -28.26 1.72
C ASP A 65 -16.91 -27.45 0.57
N GLU A 66 -17.46 -28.13 -0.44
CA GLU A 66 -18.07 -27.53 -1.63
C GLU A 66 -19.23 -26.58 -1.30
N HIS A 67 -19.71 -26.58 -0.05
CA HIS A 67 -20.86 -25.79 0.40
C HIS A 67 -20.51 -24.63 1.35
N ARG A 68 -19.23 -24.37 1.68
CA ARG A 68 -18.88 -23.34 2.68
C ARG A 68 -17.65 -22.50 2.33
N GLN A 69 -17.88 -21.38 1.62
CA GLN A 69 -16.88 -20.31 1.41
C GLN A 69 -16.71 -19.35 2.61
N ASN A 70 -17.52 -19.54 3.65
CA ASN A 70 -17.53 -18.67 4.81
C ASN A 70 -16.80 -19.33 6.00
N ILE A 71 -15.53 -18.96 6.15
CA ILE A 71 -14.65 -19.44 7.24
C ILE A 71 -15.17 -19.09 8.64
N LEU A 72 -15.97 -18.03 8.80
CA LEU A 72 -16.51 -17.65 10.11
C LEU A 72 -17.54 -18.65 10.60
N ARG A 73 -18.34 -19.26 9.71
CA ARG A 73 -19.33 -20.30 10.05
C ARG A 73 -18.70 -21.55 10.67
N PHE A 74 -17.40 -21.77 10.48
CA PHE A 74 -16.70 -22.89 11.10
C PHE A 74 -16.48 -22.70 12.59
N PHE A 75 -16.24 -21.46 13.05
CA PHE A 75 -15.74 -21.19 14.40
C PHE A 75 -16.65 -20.28 15.23
N PHE A 76 -17.63 -19.62 14.59
CA PHE A 76 -18.62 -18.76 15.23
C PHE A 76 -20.02 -19.32 15.02
N GLN A 77 -20.68 -19.73 16.11
CA GLN A 77 -22.04 -20.27 16.06
C GLN A 77 -23.09 -19.18 15.81
N ASP A 78 -22.89 -17.99 16.37
CA ASP A 78 -23.87 -16.90 16.32
C ASP A 78 -23.79 -16.08 15.03
N GLU A 79 -24.87 -16.10 14.25
CA GLU A 79 -25.00 -15.42 12.96
C GLU A 79 -24.91 -13.90 13.05
N HIS A 80 -25.36 -13.30 14.15
CA HIS A 80 -25.37 -11.86 14.31
C HIS A 80 -23.98 -11.33 14.64
N LEU A 81 -23.21 -12.06 15.46
CA LEU A 81 -21.82 -11.76 15.71
C LEU A 81 -20.98 -11.94 14.44
N ARG A 82 -21.21 -13.01 13.67
CA ARG A 82 -20.54 -13.19 12.36
C ARG A 82 -20.81 -12.01 11.44
N LEU A 83 -22.07 -11.57 11.34
CA LEU A 83 -22.43 -10.40 10.55
C LEU A 83 -21.74 -9.12 11.07
N SER A 84 -21.64 -8.94 12.38
CA SER A 84 -20.91 -7.80 12.97
C SER A 84 -19.41 -7.83 12.65
N ILE A 85 -18.79 -9.02 12.61
CA ILE A 85 -17.39 -9.18 12.19
C ILE A 85 -17.26 -8.87 10.69
N ALA A 86 -18.15 -9.42 9.85
CA ALA A 86 -18.15 -9.20 8.40
C ALA A 86 -18.27 -7.72 8.00
N LEU A 87 -19.13 -6.98 8.70
CA LEU A 87 -19.38 -5.56 8.46
C LEU A 87 -18.39 -4.62 9.19
N GLY A 88 -17.43 -5.15 9.96
CA GLY A 88 -16.50 -4.33 10.73
C GLY A 88 -17.16 -3.52 11.87
N LEU A 89 -18.31 -3.98 12.37
CA LEU A 89 -18.99 -3.36 13.50
C LEU A 89 -18.24 -3.59 14.81
N THR A 90 -17.50 -4.68 14.94
CA THR A 90 -16.65 -5.00 16.09
C THR A 90 -15.17 -5.06 15.69
N SER A 91 -14.25 -5.14 16.67
CA SER A 91 -12.81 -5.18 16.38
C SER A 91 -12.40 -6.50 15.73
N ASN A 92 -11.56 -6.46 14.71
CA ASN A 92 -11.00 -7.67 14.09
C ASN A 92 -9.81 -8.20 14.90
N THR A 93 -10.07 -8.63 16.14
CA THR A 93 -9.09 -9.14 17.12
C THR A 93 -9.34 -10.61 17.45
N GLY A 94 -8.31 -11.29 17.95
CA GLY A 94 -8.38 -12.69 18.32
C GLY A 94 -8.83 -13.61 17.18
N ARG A 95 -9.82 -14.47 17.42
CA ARG A 95 -10.40 -15.31 16.37
C ARG A 95 -11.19 -14.52 15.31
N ALA A 96 -11.69 -13.32 15.61
CA ALA A 96 -12.38 -12.51 14.59
C ALA A 96 -11.42 -12.03 13.49
N SER A 97 -10.12 -11.91 13.79
CA SER A 97 -9.10 -11.62 12.77
C SER A 97 -9.02 -12.67 11.66
N LEU A 98 -9.64 -13.86 11.84
CA LEU A 98 -9.74 -14.90 10.82
C LEU A 98 -10.43 -14.42 9.53
N ILE A 99 -11.30 -13.41 9.62
CA ILE A 99 -11.89 -12.78 8.44
C ILE A 99 -10.80 -12.27 7.48
N ASN A 100 -9.64 -11.86 7.98
CA ASN A 100 -8.52 -11.33 7.21
C ASN A 100 -7.62 -12.42 6.59
N TYR A 101 -7.95 -13.69 6.74
CA TYR A 101 -7.19 -14.76 6.09
C TYR A 101 -7.23 -14.58 4.55
N SER A 102 -6.06 -14.32 3.96
CA SER A 102 -5.90 -13.82 2.58
C SER A 102 -5.67 -14.92 1.54
N HIS A 103 -5.40 -16.15 1.96
CA HIS A 103 -5.18 -17.29 1.06
C HIS A 103 -6.50 -17.99 0.71
N GLN A 104 -6.60 -18.49 -0.52
CA GLN A 104 -7.67 -19.43 -0.85
C GLN A 104 -7.40 -20.72 -0.08
N TYR A 105 -8.38 -21.18 0.69
CA TYR A 105 -8.30 -22.49 1.32
C TYR A 105 -8.87 -23.56 0.39
N ASN A 106 -8.26 -24.74 0.41
CA ASN A 106 -8.57 -25.84 -0.49
C ASN A 106 -8.42 -27.19 0.23
N GLU A 107 -8.40 -28.29 -0.53
CA GLU A 107 -8.21 -29.65 0.01
C GLU A 107 -6.91 -29.85 0.81
N TYR A 108 -5.94 -28.94 0.69
CA TYR A 108 -4.66 -28.93 1.41
C TYR A 108 -4.62 -27.93 2.56
N THR A 109 -5.74 -27.28 2.91
CA THR A 109 -5.82 -26.41 4.09
C THR A 109 -6.38 -27.16 5.29
N ARG A 110 -5.77 -26.96 6.46
CA ARG A 110 -6.22 -27.51 7.75
C ARG A 110 -6.47 -26.38 8.74
N PHE A 111 -7.55 -26.50 9.49
CA PHE A 111 -7.87 -25.61 10.59
C PHE A 111 -7.82 -26.39 11.89
N PHE A 112 -6.80 -26.13 12.70
CA PHE A 112 -6.64 -26.72 14.02
C PHE A 112 -7.30 -25.81 15.05
N TYR A 113 -8.46 -26.21 15.56
CA TYR A 113 -9.20 -25.49 16.59
C TYR A 113 -8.94 -26.08 17.96
N TYR A 114 -8.66 -25.21 18.93
CA TYR A 114 -8.51 -25.58 20.33
C TYR A 114 -9.10 -24.48 21.22
N SER A 115 -9.90 -24.88 22.21
CA SER A 115 -10.48 -23.98 23.20
C SER A 115 -10.46 -24.66 24.58
N CYS A 116 -9.93 -23.95 25.55
CA CYS A 116 -9.81 -24.38 26.94
C CYS A 116 -10.35 -23.27 27.85
N VAL A 117 -11.42 -23.56 28.59
CA VAL A 117 -11.98 -22.68 29.61
C VAL A 117 -11.36 -23.07 30.94
N ASN A 118 -10.68 -22.13 31.61
CA ASN A 118 -9.97 -22.36 32.88
C ASN A 118 -10.67 -21.70 34.06
N SER A 119 -11.42 -20.62 33.82
CA SER A 119 -12.11 -19.87 34.86
C SER A 119 -13.46 -19.37 34.38
N VAL A 120 -14.46 -19.47 35.25
CA VAL A 120 -15.81 -18.96 35.03
C VAL A 120 -16.12 -17.93 36.10
N HIS A 121 -16.37 -16.71 35.64
CA HIS A 121 -16.74 -15.54 36.41
C HIS A 121 -18.25 -15.33 36.30
N LYS A 122 -18.94 -15.10 37.41
CA LYS A 122 -20.41 -14.95 37.44
C LYS A 122 -20.82 -13.82 38.38
N MET A 123 -21.78 -13.02 37.94
CA MET A 123 -22.41 -11.98 38.75
C MET A 123 -23.31 -12.62 39.82
N ALA A 124 -23.27 -12.09 41.05
CA ALA A 124 -24.21 -12.51 42.10
C ALA A 124 -25.63 -12.04 41.77
N GLU A 125 -26.64 -12.89 42.02
CA GLU A 125 -28.04 -12.50 41.88
C GLU A 125 -28.40 -11.46 42.95
N THR A 126 -28.94 -10.31 42.53
CA THR A 126 -29.53 -9.35 43.44
C THR A 126 -30.88 -9.87 43.91
N THR A 127 -30.91 -10.51 45.08
CA THR A 127 -32.14 -10.95 45.74
C THR A 127 -32.92 -9.74 46.26
N GLY A 128 -33.99 -9.36 45.55
CA GLY A 128 -35.11 -8.59 46.10
C GLY A 128 -34.98 -7.06 46.10
N SER A 129 -36.04 -6.43 45.56
CA SER A 129 -36.60 -5.10 45.90
C SER A 129 -35.72 -3.83 45.89
N ASN A 130 -34.42 -3.90 45.60
CA ASN A 130 -33.54 -2.74 45.44
C ASN A 130 -32.96 -2.61 44.02
N GLU A 131 -33.73 -2.98 42.99
CA GLU A 131 -33.53 -2.37 41.67
C GLU A 131 -33.88 -0.89 41.81
N ARG A 132 -32.93 -0.06 42.29
CA ARG A 132 -33.03 1.37 42.02
C ARG A 132 -33.06 1.46 40.50
N PRO A 133 -34.12 2.03 39.90
CA PRO A 133 -34.16 2.18 38.47
C PRO A 133 -32.90 2.94 38.07
N MET A 134 -32.04 2.33 37.25
CA MET A 134 -30.90 2.99 36.59
C MET A 134 -31.40 4.02 35.55
N ASN A 135 -32.39 4.85 35.93
CA ASN A 135 -33.22 5.59 35.00
C ASN A 135 -32.86 7.08 34.91
N SER A 136 -31.94 7.61 35.72
CA SER A 136 -31.62 9.05 35.68
C SER A 136 -30.31 9.42 34.95
N SER A 137 -29.44 8.46 34.61
CA SER A 137 -28.14 8.74 33.96
C SER A 137 -27.93 8.07 32.59
N MET A 138 -28.92 7.31 32.08
CA MET A 138 -28.77 6.48 30.87
C MET A 138 -29.46 7.04 29.61
N SER A 139 -30.03 8.25 29.64
CA SER A 139 -30.79 8.82 28.51
C SER A 139 -29.99 8.98 27.21
N SER A 140 -28.66 8.86 27.25
CA SER A 140 -27.76 8.93 26.09
C SER A 140 -26.89 7.67 25.86
N SER A 141 -27.15 6.55 26.55
CA SER A 141 -26.31 5.35 26.41
C SER A 141 -26.81 4.41 25.31
N THR A 142 -25.89 3.81 24.55
CA THR A 142 -26.18 2.75 23.57
C THR A 142 -26.21 1.34 24.20
N ALA A 143 -26.09 1.24 25.52
CA ALA A 143 -26.10 -0.02 26.25
C ALA A 143 -27.43 -0.77 26.02
N THR A 144 -27.33 -2.02 25.57
CA THR A 144 -28.50 -2.91 25.45
C THR A 144 -28.47 -4.05 26.46
N HIS A 145 -27.28 -4.49 26.86
CA HIS A 145 -27.09 -5.61 27.78
C HIS A 145 -26.03 -5.31 28.83
N THR A 146 -25.99 -6.16 29.86
CA THR A 146 -24.92 -6.21 30.87
C THR A 146 -24.23 -7.57 30.81
N ILE A 147 -22.90 -7.60 30.89
CA ILE A 147 -22.14 -8.84 31.02
C ILE A 147 -22.35 -9.42 32.42
N THR A 148 -22.96 -10.60 32.51
CA THR A 148 -23.24 -11.27 33.80
C THR A 148 -22.42 -12.52 34.03
N HIS A 149 -21.90 -13.13 32.97
CA HIS A 149 -21.00 -14.28 33.06
C HIS A 149 -19.89 -14.17 32.03
N ILE A 150 -18.68 -14.59 32.42
CA ILE A 150 -17.51 -14.64 31.53
C ILE A 150 -16.85 -16.01 31.66
N GLU A 151 -16.77 -16.74 30.56
CA GLU A 151 -15.90 -17.92 30.41
C GLU A 151 -14.55 -17.42 29.89
N SER A 152 -13.45 -17.73 30.60
CA SER A 152 -12.11 -17.28 30.22
C SER A 152 -11.11 -18.43 30.15
N GLY A 153 -10.15 -18.31 29.24
CA GLY A 153 -9.06 -19.24 29.02
C GLY A 153 -8.39 -19.00 27.67
N ILE A 154 -7.99 -20.07 26.99
CA ILE A 154 -7.32 -20.03 25.69
C ILE A 154 -8.32 -20.44 24.60
N ASP A 155 -8.39 -19.68 23.51
CA ASP A 155 -9.28 -19.96 22.39
C ASP A 155 -8.59 -19.58 21.08
N LEU A 156 -8.29 -20.57 20.23
CA LEU A 156 -7.45 -20.40 19.05
C LEU A 156 -7.89 -21.23 17.84
N VAL A 157 -7.54 -20.72 16.67
CA VAL A 157 -7.57 -21.41 15.38
C VAL A 157 -6.21 -21.22 14.72
N ALA A 158 -5.48 -22.31 14.50
CA ALA A 158 -4.28 -22.32 13.67
C ALA A 158 -4.62 -22.82 12.26
N VAL A 159 -4.42 -21.96 11.26
CA VAL A 159 -4.66 -22.27 9.84
C VAL A 159 -3.34 -22.70 9.22
N MET A 160 -3.31 -23.90 8.67
CA MET A 160 -2.11 -24.51 8.09
C MET A 160 -2.32 -24.80 6.62
N GLN A 161 -1.36 -24.39 5.79
CA GLN A 161 -1.32 -24.76 4.38
C GLN A 161 -0.36 -25.92 4.16
N LEU A 162 -0.88 -27.05 3.69
CA LEU A 162 -0.08 -28.24 3.37
C LEU A 162 0.47 -28.17 1.94
N ARG A 163 1.54 -28.93 1.69
CA ARG A 163 1.99 -29.24 0.32
C ARG A 163 0.92 -30.03 -0.43
N SER A 164 0.79 -29.76 -1.73
CA SER A 164 -0.18 -30.38 -2.63
C SER A 164 0.21 -31.81 -3.02
N ASN A 165 0.17 -32.73 -2.04
CA ASN A 165 0.42 -34.16 -2.23
C ASN A 165 -0.51 -34.99 -1.31
N LYS A 166 -1.38 -35.81 -1.92
CA LYS A 166 -2.46 -36.55 -1.24
C LYS A 166 -1.97 -37.55 -0.20
N ASP A 167 -0.87 -38.26 -0.47
CA ASP A 167 -0.34 -39.26 0.46
C ASP A 167 0.26 -38.60 1.71
N THR A 168 0.87 -37.42 1.55
CA THR A 168 1.46 -36.65 2.66
C THR A 168 0.41 -35.98 3.55
N GLY A 169 -0.77 -35.66 3.01
CA GLY A 169 -1.87 -35.09 3.79
C GLY A 169 -2.38 -36.03 4.88
N THR A 170 -2.61 -37.29 4.53
CA THR A 170 -3.15 -38.30 5.47
C THR A 170 -2.22 -38.55 6.66
N VAL A 171 -0.90 -38.61 6.41
CA VAL A 171 0.10 -38.81 7.48
C VAL A 171 0.17 -37.57 8.38
N THR A 172 0.15 -36.38 7.80
CA THR A 172 0.14 -35.11 8.55
C THR A 172 -1.11 -35.02 9.43
N ASP A 173 -2.28 -35.39 8.89
CA ASP A 173 -3.54 -35.40 9.62
C ASP A 173 -3.50 -36.34 10.82
N ARG A 174 -2.89 -37.52 10.70
CA ARG A 174 -2.68 -38.44 11.82
C ARG A 174 -1.85 -37.80 12.93
N ILE A 175 -0.77 -37.08 12.59
CA ILE A 175 0.10 -36.43 13.57
C ILE A 175 -0.61 -35.23 14.23
N LEU A 176 -1.34 -34.44 13.45
CA LEU A 176 -2.15 -33.32 13.99
C LEU A 176 -3.24 -33.82 14.96
N ASN A 177 -3.92 -34.92 14.63
CA ASN A 177 -4.90 -35.52 15.55
C ASN A 177 -4.23 -36.01 16.84
N LYS A 178 -3.05 -36.64 16.76
CA LYS A 178 -2.26 -37.05 17.92
C LYS A 178 -1.86 -35.85 18.79
N LEU A 179 -1.44 -34.73 18.18
CA LEU A 179 -1.16 -33.48 18.89
C LEU A 179 -2.41 -32.94 19.59
N LEU A 180 -3.55 -32.93 18.89
CA LEU A 180 -4.82 -32.49 19.46
C LEU A 180 -5.24 -33.36 20.65
N GLU A 181 -5.10 -34.68 20.55
CA GLU A 181 -5.36 -35.62 21.66
C GLU A 181 -4.49 -35.30 22.88
N TYR A 182 -3.19 -35.02 22.69
CA TYR A 182 -2.33 -34.62 23.81
C TYR A 182 -2.83 -33.36 24.51
N LEU A 183 -3.30 -32.36 23.75
CA LEU A 183 -3.85 -31.13 24.32
C LEU A 183 -5.22 -31.34 24.99
N LEU A 184 -6.07 -32.20 24.44
CA LEU A 184 -7.41 -32.51 24.98
C LEU A 184 -7.34 -33.27 26.31
N TYR A 185 -6.40 -34.21 26.43
CA TYR A 185 -6.22 -35.03 27.64
C TYR A 185 -5.15 -34.49 28.60
N ASP A 186 -4.57 -33.32 28.32
CA ASP A 186 -3.50 -32.68 29.11
C ASP A 186 -2.28 -33.61 29.33
N VAL A 187 -1.91 -34.35 28.29
CA VAL A 187 -0.77 -35.28 28.27
C VAL A 187 0.46 -34.57 27.71
N ASN A 188 1.64 -34.89 28.25
CA ASN A 188 2.91 -34.39 27.70
C ASN A 188 3.05 -34.74 26.22
N ILE A 189 3.22 -33.71 25.38
CA ILE A 189 3.44 -33.88 23.95
C ILE A 189 4.74 -34.66 23.76
N SER A 190 4.64 -35.80 23.08
CA SER A 190 5.75 -36.69 22.75
C SER A 190 5.59 -37.17 21.31
N LEU A 191 6.31 -36.52 20.40
CA LEU A 191 6.40 -36.90 18.99
C LEU A 191 7.74 -37.59 18.72
N SER A 192 7.79 -38.48 17.73
CA SER A 192 9.06 -39.01 17.25
C SER A 192 9.79 -37.95 16.42
N SER A 193 11.11 -38.06 16.28
CA SER A 193 11.87 -37.15 15.39
C SER A 193 11.37 -37.20 13.94
N GLU A 194 10.84 -38.34 13.50
CA GLU A 194 10.20 -38.51 12.19
C GLU A 194 8.86 -37.74 12.12
N ASP A 195 8.01 -37.81 13.16
CA ASP A 195 6.75 -37.05 13.22
C ASP A 195 7.02 -35.53 13.16
N GLU A 196 8.04 -35.05 13.87
CA GLU A 196 8.44 -33.62 13.87
C GLU A 196 8.95 -33.17 12.49
N GLU A 197 9.80 -33.98 11.85
CA GLU A 197 10.32 -33.72 10.51
C GLU A 197 9.18 -33.65 9.49
N ILE A 198 8.21 -34.58 9.56
CA ILE A 198 7.03 -34.58 8.70
C ILE A 198 6.22 -33.30 8.84
N LEU A 199 5.96 -32.83 10.07
CA LEU A 199 5.24 -31.56 10.29
C LEU A 199 6.00 -30.38 9.68
N SER A 200 7.31 -30.29 9.91
CA SER A 200 8.14 -29.18 9.39
C SER A 200 8.24 -29.18 7.86
N ASN A 201 8.25 -30.36 7.23
CA ASN A 201 8.40 -30.47 5.78
C ASN A 201 7.06 -30.31 5.05
N ASN A 202 5.95 -30.79 5.62
CA ASN A 202 4.66 -30.82 4.92
C ASN A 202 3.83 -29.54 5.12
N ILE A 203 3.99 -28.84 6.24
CA ILE A 203 3.28 -27.58 6.51
C ILE A 203 4.12 -26.43 5.95
N LEU A 204 3.61 -25.74 4.92
CA LEU A 204 4.27 -24.62 4.28
C LEU A 204 4.18 -23.33 5.09
N HIS A 205 3.01 -23.10 5.71
CA HIS A 205 2.72 -21.90 6.47
C HIS A 205 1.69 -22.19 7.56
N THR A 206 1.87 -21.62 8.76
CA THR A 206 0.88 -21.63 9.84
C THR A 206 0.54 -20.20 10.25
N THR A 207 -0.74 -19.85 10.30
CA THR A 207 -1.24 -18.58 10.85
C THR A 207 -2.09 -18.85 12.08
N VAL A 208 -1.80 -18.20 13.22
CA VAL A 208 -2.52 -18.42 14.48
C VAL A 208 -3.46 -17.24 14.80
N TYR A 209 -4.74 -17.55 15.01
CA TYR A 209 -5.78 -16.60 15.40
C TYR A 209 -6.28 -16.96 16.79
N THR A 210 -6.04 -16.11 17.79
CA THR A 210 -6.16 -16.50 19.20
C THR A 210 -6.46 -15.30 20.09
N ASN A 211 -7.24 -15.50 21.16
CA ASN A 211 -7.46 -14.46 22.18
C ASN A 211 -6.24 -14.19 23.07
N VAL A 212 -5.14 -14.94 22.92
CA VAL A 212 -3.89 -14.86 23.69
C VAL A 212 -2.75 -14.34 22.80
N ASP A 213 -2.28 -13.12 23.05
CA ASP A 213 -1.31 -12.42 22.19
C ASP A 213 0.03 -13.16 22.05
N GLU A 214 0.47 -13.87 23.09
CA GLU A 214 1.73 -14.63 23.11
C GLU A 214 1.78 -15.74 22.05
N LEU A 215 0.62 -16.27 21.66
CA LEU A 215 0.49 -17.35 20.67
C LEU A 215 0.41 -16.84 19.23
N LYS A 216 0.13 -15.54 19.03
CA LYS A 216 -0.19 -14.96 17.71
C LYS A 216 0.95 -15.03 16.70
N ASN A 217 2.20 -14.92 17.18
CA ASN A 217 3.39 -14.84 16.32
C ASN A 217 4.07 -16.19 16.10
N LEU A 218 3.51 -17.29 16.63
CA LEU A 218 4.08 -18.62 16.45
C LEU A 218 3.74 -19.15 15.05
N THR A 219 4.75 -19.65 14.34
CA THR A 219 4.63 -20.14 12.95
C THR A 219 4.65 -21.66 12.84
N SER A 220 4.79 -22.36 13.97
CA SER A 220 4.81 -23.82 14.07
C SER A 220 3.68 -24.31 14.96
N ILE A 221 2.89 -25.26 14.47
CA ILE A 221 1.82 -25.90 15.26
C ILE A 221 2.37 -26.65 16.48
N LEU A 222 3.60 -27.15 16.40
CA LEU A 222 4.26 -27.82 17.52
C LEU A 222 4.62 -26.82 18.62
N ASP A 223 5.15 -25.64 18.25
CA ASP A 223 5.46 -24.57 19.19
C ASP A 223 4.21 -24.03 19.86
N VAL A 224 3.13 -23.86 19.09
CA VAL A 224 1.79 -23.50 19.61
C VAL A 224 1.35 -24.53 20.65
N SER A 225 1.44 -25.83 20.31
CA SER A 225 1.01 -26.91 21.20
C SER A 225 1.83 -26.95 22.49
N HIS A 226 3.16 -26.82 22.41
CA HIS A 226 4.02 -26.76 23.59
C HIS A 226 3.76 -25.51 24.43
N HIS A 227 3.48 -24.36 23.81
CA HIS A 227 3.18 -23.13 24.54
C HIS A 227 1.87 -23.28 25.32
N ILE A 228 0.81 -23.82 24.71
CA ILE A 228 -0.47 -24.12 25.39
C ILE A 228 -0.22 -25.01 26.61
N GLN A 229 0.59 -26.06 26.45
CA GLN A 229 0.87 -27.00 27.52
C GLN A 229 1.63 -26.37 28.71
N ARG A 230 2.54 -25.42 28.43
CA ARG A 230 3.36 -24.71 29.42
C ARG A 230 2.64 -23.52 30.07
N SER A 231 1.79 -22.82 29.32
CA SER A 231 1.23 -21.50 29.66
C SER A 231 -0.24 -21.60 30.12
N LYS A 232 -0.50 -22.33 31.20
CA LYS A 232 -1.85 -22.48 31.77
C LYS A 232 -2.37 -21.21 32.49
N THR A 233 -1.54 -20.16 32.58
CA THR A 233 -1.85 -18.91 33.30
C THR A 233 -2.37 -17.80 32.38
N SER A 234 -2.23 -17.95 31.07
CA SER A 234 -2.66 -16.94 30.08
C SER A 234 -4.16 -17.07 29.82
N ILE A 235 -4.96 -16.42 30.68
CA ILE A 235 -6.42 -16.52 30.69
C ILE A 235 -7.01 -15.22 30.13
N ARG A 236 -7.78 -15.34 29.05
CA ARG A 236 -8.48 -14.22 28.39
C ARG A 236 -9.95 -14.57 28.18
N PRO A 237 -10.86 -13.58 28.10
CA PRO A 237 -12.27 -13.87 27.82
C PRO A 237 -12.44 -14.69 26.52
N ILE A 238 -13.30 -15.71 26.58
CA ILE A 238 -13.71 -16.57 25.46
C ILE A 238 -15.16 -16.28 25.12
N THR A 239 -16.02 -16.20 26.14
CA THR A 239 -17.46 -16.01 25.95
C THR A 239 -18.04 -15.06 27.01
N TYR A 240 -18.97 -14.20 26.58
CA TYR A 240 -19.83 -13.40 27.44
C TYR A 240 -21.26 -13.93 27.44
N THR A 241 -21.87 -13.99 28.62
CA THR A 241 -23.33 -14.11 28.79
C THR A 241 -23.89 -12.74 29.13
N LEU A 242 -24.77 -12.26 28.26
CA LEU A 242 -25.28 -10.90 28.25
C LEU A 242 -26.74 -10.87 28.68
N ARG A 243 -27.03 -10.16 29.75
CA ARG A 243 -28.40 -9.98 30.26
C ARG A 243 -29.04 -8.71 29.70
N PRO A 244 -30.25 -8.76 29.12
CA PRO A 244 -30.91 -7.57 28.61
C PRO A 244 -31.17 -6.52 29.68
N ILE A 245 -31.00 -5.24 29.34
CA ILE A 245 -31.40 -4.11 30.18
C ILE A 245 -32.87 -3.78 29.88
N LYS A 246 -33.74 -3.81 30.90
CA LYS A 246 -35.21 -3.71 30.75
C LYS A 246 -35.71 -2.51 29.93
N CYS A 247 -34.98 -1.40 29.88
CA CYS A 247 -35.37 -0.18 29.16
C CYS A 247 -34.70 -0.02 27.79
N ALA A 248 -33.80 -0.92 27.40
CA ALA A 248 -33.09 -0.84 26.13
C ALA A 248 -33.82 -1.63 25.03
N LYS A 249 -33.78 -1.11 23.80
CA LYS A 249 -34.31 -1.80 22.62
C LYS A 249 -33.24 -2.64 21.95
N PHE A 250 -33.57 -3.88 21.66
CA PHE A 250 -32.74 -4.77 20.85
C PHE A 250 -33.63 -5.73 20.03
N ALA A 251 -33.30 -5.89 18.75
CA ALA A 251 -33.97 -6.81 17.84
C ALA A 251 -32.97 -7.65 17.07
N LEU A 252 -33.33 -8.90 16.79
CA LEU A 252 -32.56 -9.79 15.93
C LEU A 252 -33.10 -9.74 14.50
N LEU A 253 -32.17 -9.72 13.53
CA LEU A 253 -32.54 -9.89 12.13
C LEU A 253 -33.03 -11.33 11.89
N PRO A 254 -33.94 -11.57 10.93
CA PRO A 254 -34.25 -12.93 10.49
C PRO A 254 -32.97 -13.66 10.08
N ARG A 255 -32.81 -14.91 10.52
CA ARG A 255 -31.58 -15.69 10.30
C ARG A 255 -31.20 -15.78 8.82
N GLU A 256 -32.17 -16.10 7.96
CA GLU A 256 -31.97 -16.19 6.51
C GLU A 256 -31.48 -14.86 5.91
N LEU A 257 -32.04 -13.73 6.35
CA LEU A 257 -31.59 -12.41 5.92
C LEU A 257 -30.16 -12.13 6.40
N SER A 258 -29.84 -12.46 7.66
CA SER A 258 -28.49 -12.29 8.22
C SER A 258 -27.46 -13.12 7.45
N GLU A 259 -27.78 -14.37 7.14
CA GLU A 259 -26.92 -15.28 6.37
C GLU A 259 -26.73 -14.79 4.92
N ASN A 260 -27.78 -14.27 4.29
CA ASN A 260 -27.69 -13.70 2.93
C ASN A 260 -26.80 -12.44 2.86
N ILE A 261 -26.91 -11.55 3.85
CA ILE A 261 -26.04 -10.35 3.92
C ILE A 261 -24.60 -10.77 4.21
N GLU A 262 -24.41 -11.72 5.13
CA GLU A 262 -23.11 -12.29 5.47
C GLU A 262 -22.41 -12.84 4.22
N ASP A 263 -23.09 -13.68 3.45
CA ASP A 263 -22.53 -14.27 2.23
C ASP A 263 -22.27 -13.20 1.14
N TYR A 264 -23.15 -12.21 1.00
CA TYR A 264 -22.93 -11.08 0.10
C TYR A 264 -21.65 -10.30 0.45
N VAL A 265 -21.52 -9.89 1.71
CA VAL A 265 -20.37 -9.09 2.19
C VAL A 265 -19.07 -9.88 2.06
N LEU A 266 -19.05 -11.16 2.45
CA LEU A 266 -17.85 -11.98 2.36
C LEU A 266 -17.43 -12.27 0.91
N GLN A 267 -18.39 -12.46 0.01
CA GLN A 267 -18.10 -12.57 -1.42
C GLN A 267 -17.44 -11.29 -1.95
N ARG A 268 -17.99 -10.12 -1.60
CA ARG A 268 -17.42 -8.81 -2.00
C ARG A 268 -16.04 -8.55 -1.39
N ILE A 269 -15.79 -8.94 -0.15
CA ILE A 269 -14.45 -8.91 0.48
C ILE A 269 -13.47 -9.80 -0.31
N THR A 270 -13.91 -10.99 -0.70
CA THR A 270 -13.10 -11.91 -1.51
C THR A 270 -12.81 -11.35 -2.90
N ASP A 271 -13.81 -10.76 -3.55
CA ASP A 271 -13.66 -10.08 -4.84
C ASP A 271 -12.62 -8.95 -4.75
N MET A 272 -12.68 -8.10 -3.72
CA MET A 272 -11.70 -7.04 -3.49
C MET A 272 -10.29 -7.59 -3.31
N ARG A 273 -10.11 -8.64 -2.51
CA ARG A 273 -8.78 -9.27 -2.33
C ARG A 273 -8.21 -9.84 -3.61
N GLN A 274 -9.05 -10.39 -4.48
CA GLN A 274 -8.59 -10.86 -5.80
C GLN A 274 -8.11 -9.72 -6.68
N LEU A 275 -8.79 -8.56 -6.63
CA LEU A 275 -8.37 -7.35 -7.33
C LEU A 275 -7.10 -6.71 -6.73
N GLU A 276 -6.84 -6.95 -5.44
CA GLU A 276 -5.62 -6.50 -4.72
C GLU A 276 -4.42 -7.44 -4.94
N LYS A 277 -4.65 -8.74 -5.18
CA LYS A 277 -3.58 -9.71 -5.51
C LYS A 277 -2.89 -9.47 -6.84
N PHE A 278 -3.49 -8.68 -7.72
CA PHE A 278 -2.80 -8.14 -8.89
C PHE A 278 -1.69 -7.21 -8.38
N ASP A 279 -0.52 -7.80 -8.20
CA ASP A 279 0.64 -7.23 -7.50
C ASP A 279 1.50 -6.47 -8.49
N THR A 280 1.40 -5.14 -8.45
CA THR A 280 2.22 -4.24 -9.25
C THR A 280 3.71 -4.30 -8.91
N ASN A 281 4.16 -5.10 -7.92
CA ASN A 281 5.54 -5.06 -7.44
C ASN A 281 6.54 -5.96 -8.18
N ASN A 282 6.12 -6.98 -8.94
CA ASN A 282 7.04 -7.80 -9.75
C ASN A 282 6.89 -7.60 -11.26
N GLU A 283 5.76 -7.04 -11.69
CA GLU A 283 5.31 -7.01 -13.09
C GLU A 283 5.26 -5.57 -13.68
N SER A 284 5.40 -4.53 -12.83
CA SER A 284 5.20 -3.13 -13.25
C SER A 284 6.34 -2.50 -14.05
N ASN A 285 7.60 -2.91 -13.93
CA ASN A 285 8.68 -2.20 -14.62
C ASN A 285 8.57 -2.30 -16.15
N LEU A 286 8.21 -3.47 -16.68
CA LEU A 286 8.10 -3.67 -18.12
C LEU A 286 6.81 -3.07 -18.71
N LEU A 287 5.71 -3.14 -17.96
CA LEU A 287 4.41 -2.64 -18.39
C LEU A 287 4.26 -1.13 -18.23
N SER A 288 4.83 -0.55 -17.17
CA SER A 288 4.80 0.91 -16.97
C SER A 288 5.63 1.66 -18.02
N GLU A 289 6.67 1.03 -18.56
CA GLU A 289 7.45 1.56 -19.70
C GLU A 289 6.60 1.69 -20.97
N HIS A 290 5.67 0.76 -21.21
CA HIS A 290 5.00 0.63 -22.52
C HIS A 290 3.49 0.91 -22.52
N LEU A 291 2.78 0.72 -21.40
CA LEU A 291 1.31 0.73 -21.31
C LEU A 291 0.79 1.50 -20.07
N LYS A 292 1.45 2.64 -19.76
CA LYS A 292 1.15 3.47 -18.59
C LYS A 292 -0.32 3.91 -18.51
N MET A 293 -0.90 4.35 -19.62
CA MET A 293 -2.29 4.82 -19.68
C MET A 293 -3.31 3.73 -19.32
N GLN A 294 -3.07 2.51 -19.81
CA GLN A 294 -3.92 1.35 -19.60
C GLN A 294 -3.84 0.88 -18.15
N LEU A 295 -2.63 0.88 -17.57
CA LEU A 295 -2.42 0.61 -16.15
C LEU A 295 -3.18 1.62 -15.27
N THR A 296 -3.04 2.92 -15.55
CA THR A 296 -3.78 3.98 -14.82
C THR A 296 -5.30 3.83 -14.94
N ASN A 297 -5.81 3.40 -16.10
CA ASN A 297 -7.24 3.14 -16.27
C ASN A 297 -7.73 1.97 -15.39
N ILE A 298 -7.01 0.84 -15.38
CA ILE A 298 -7.33 -0.31 -14.53
C ILE A 298 -7.27 0.08 -13.04
N GLU A 299 -6.25 0.83 -12.63
CA GLU A 299 -6.11 1.34 -11.26
C GLU A 299 -7.26 2.28 -10.87
N THR A 300 -7.66 3.18 -11.77
CA THR A 300 -8.79 4.09 -11.57
C THR A 300 -10.11 3.32 -11.42
N GLN A 301 -10.36 2.34 -12.29
CA GLN A 301 -11.54 1.47 -12.21
C GLN A 301 -11.56 0.69 -10.89
N ARG A 302 -10.42 0.14 -10.45
CA ARG A 302 -10.28 -0.58 -9.19
C ARG A 302 -10.56 0.32 -7.99
N SER A 303 -9.98 1.52 -7.97
CA SER A 303 -10.19 2.52 -6.90
C SER A 303 -11.64 2.96 -6.79
N ASN A 304 -12.29 3.21 -7.93
CA ASN A 304 -13.71 3.54 -7.99
C ASN A 304 -14.58 2.42 -7.42
N LEU A 305 -14.32 1.15 -7.79
CA LEU A 305 -15.04 0.01 -7.23
C LEU A 305 -14.86 -0.12 -5.72
N LYS A 306 -13.64 0.08 -5.21
CA LYS A 306 -13.34 0.04 -3.77
C LYS A 306 -14.15 1.09 -3.01
N ASN A 307 -14.27 2.30 -3.55
CA ASN A 307 -15.07 3.37 -2.95
C ASN A 307 -16.57 3.06 -2.95
N ILE A 308 -17.11 2.52 -4.05
CA ILE A 308 -18.53 2.17 -4.13
C ILE A 308 -18.86 1.04 -3.14
N LEU A 309 -18.05 -0.02 -3.09
CA LEU A 309 -18.24 -1.13 -2.15
C LEU A 309 -18.13 -0.67 -0.69
N ARG A 310 -17.18 0.23 -0.39
CA ARG A 310 -17.06 0.81 0.95
C ARG A 310 -18.33 1.56 1.37
N ASN A 311 -18.86 2.40 0.48
CA ASN A 311 -20.09 3.16 0.74
C ASN A 311 -21.29 2.22 0.94
N GLU A 312 -21.37 1.16 0.15
CA GLU A 312 -22.43 0.15 0.27
C GLU A 312 -22.35 -0.59 1.62
N PHE A 313 -21.15 -1.03 2.02
CA PHE A 313 -20.93 -1.67 3.33
C PHE A 313 -21.27 -0.74 4.49
N GLU A 314 -20.97 0.55 4.39
CA GLU A 314 -21.35 1.55 5.38
C GLU A 314 -22.87 1.70 5.47
N GLN A 315 -23.57 1.73 4.33
CA GLN A 315 -25.03 1.77 4.29
C GLN A 315 -25.66 0.52 4.93
N ILE A 316 -25.19 -0.68 4.57
CA ILE A 316 -25.65 -1.95 5.15
C ILE A 316 -25.39 -1.95 6.66
N SER A 317 -24.20 -1.53 7.09
CA SER A 317 -23.83 -1.43 8.51
C SER A 317 -24.78 -0.54 9.30
N ASN A 318 -25.08 0.66 8.77
CA ASN A 318 -25.99 1.60 9.40
C ASN A 318 -27.42 1.06 9.49
N LEU A 319 -27.90 0.38 8.43
CA LEU A 319 -29.22 -0.26 8.44
C LEU A 319 -29.28 -1.42 9.45
N VAL A 320 -28.27 -2.29 9.50
CA VAL A 320 -28.18 -3.39 10.47
C VAL A 320 -28.22 -2.85 11.91
N ILE A 321 -27.47 -1.78 12.20
CA ILE A 321 -27.51 -1.11 13.50
C ILE A 321 -28.91 -0.56 13.78
N ALA A 322 -29.50 0.17 12.85
CA ALA A 322 -30.82 0.78 13.03
C ALA A 322 -31.92 -0.27 13.29
N ILE A 323 -31.87 -1.41 12.58
CA ILE A 323 -32.80 -2.53 12.80
C ILE A 323 -32.59 -3.13 14.18
N ARG A 324 -31.34 -3.42 14.56
CA ARG A 324 -31.03 -3.96 15.90
C ARG A 324 -31.42 -3.02 17.02
N CYS A 325 -31.34 -1.70 16.81
CA CYS A 325 -31.84 -0.69 17.75
C CYS A 325 -33.37 -0.54 17.76
N GLY A 326 -34.11 -1.26 16.90
CA GLY A 326 -35.56 -1.16 16.76
C GLY A 326 -36.03 0.18 16.17
N GLN A 327 -35.22 0.79 15.31
CA GLN A 327 -35.50 2.09 14.66
C GLN A 327 -36.12 1.95 13.26
N THR A 328 -35.88 0.83 12.56
CA THR A 328 -36.40 0.55 11.22
C THR A 328 -36.62 -0.95 11.03
N ASP A 329 -37.41 -1.32 10.02
CA ASP A 329 -37.62 -2.72 9.61
C ASP A 329 -36.57 -3.22 8.60
N CYS A 330 -36.72 -4.48 8.17
CA CYS A 330 -35.79 -5.14 7.25
C CYS A 330 -36.01 -4.82 5.76
N SER A 331 -37.02 -4.03 5.39
CA SER A 331 -37.42 -3.82 3.98
C SER A 331 -36.28 -3.24 3.13
N ARG A 332 -35.63 -2.18 3.62
CA ARG A 332 -34.50 -1.53 2.93
C ARG A 332 -33.29 -2.44 2.74
N LEU A 333 -33.03 -3.37 3.66
CA LEU A 333 -31.96 -4.35 3.49
C LEU A 333 -32.30 -5.36 2.40
N GLN A 334 -33.56 -5.79 2.32
CA GLN A 334 -34.03 -6.68 1.24
C GLN A 334 -33.94 -5.98 -0.12
N GLU A 335 -34.32 -4.72 -0.22
CA GLU A 335 -34.17 -3.92 -1.46
C GLU A 335 -32.73 -3.85 -1.95
N ILE A 336 -31.74 -3.72 -1.05
CA ILE A 336 -30.32 -3.72 -1.42
C ILE A 336 -29.89 -5.11 -1.95
N LEU A 337 -30.33 -6.18 -1.30
CA LEU A 337 -29.96 -7.55 -1.67
C LEU A 337 -30.62 -8.02 -2.98
N ASP A 338 -31.84 -7.58 -3.24
CA ASP A 338 -32.65 -7.95 -4.39
C ASP A 338 -32.55 -6.95 -5.56
N GLY A 339 -31.94 -5.79 -5.31
CA GLY A 339 -31.88 -4.68 -6.26
C GLY A 339 -30.96 -4.91 -7.46
N ASP A 340 -31.27 -4.23 -8.57
CA ASP A 340 -30.44 -4.26 -9.78
C ASP A 340 -29.02 -3.76 -9.55
N ALA A 341 -28.81 -2.89 -8.55
CA ALA A 341 -27.50 -2.39 -8.14
C ALA A 341 -26.50 -3.52 -7.81
N ARG A 342 -26.97 -4.61 -7.17
CA ARG A 342 -26.13 -5.78 -6.86
C ARG A 342 -25.61 -6.47 -8.12
N LYS A 343 -26.48 -6.64 -9.12
CA LYS A 343 -26.13 -7.25 -10.41
C LYS A 343 -25.20 -6.34 -11.20
N THR A 344 -25.46 -5.03 -11.21
CA THR A 344 -24.59 -4.04 -11.85
C THR A 344 -23.19 -4.07 -11.22
N MET A 345 -23.10 -4.12 -9.89
CA MET A 345 -21.82 -4.23 -9.19
C MET A 345 -21.04 -5.49 -9.59
N GLU A 346 -21.71 -6.63 -9.66
CA GLU A 346 -21.09 -7.89 -10.08
C GLU A 346 -20.56 -7.83 -11.52
N VAL A 347 -21.31 -7.21 -12.44
CA VAL A 347 -20.86 -6.96 -13.81
C VAL A 347 -19.62 -6.06 -13.82
N SER A 348 -19.60 -4.98 -13.03
CA SER A 348 -18.45 -4.07 -12.96
C SER A 348 -17.21 -4.75 -12.38
N ILE A 349 -17.36 -5.56 -11.32
CA ILE A 349 -16.25 -6.36 -10.75
C ILE A 349 -15.70 -7.32 -11.80
N ASN A 350 -16.57 -8.08 -12.47
CA ASN A 350 -16.17 -9.03 -13.50
C ASN A 350 -15.49 -8.34 -14.68
N HIS A 351 -15.95 -7.16 -15.09
CA HIS A 351 -15.33 -6.37 -16.13
C HIS A 351 -13.89 -5.98 -15.77
N VAL A 352 -13.64 -5.49 -14.55
CA VAL A 352 -12.28 -5.17 -14.10
C VAL A 352 -11.41 -6.42 -14.00
N LYS A 353 -11.93 -7.54 -13.49
CA LYS A 353 -11.20 -8.83 -13.50
C LYS A 353 -10.78 -9.25 -14.91
N GLN A 354 -11.66 -9.08 -15.91
CA GLN A 354 -11.33 -9.38 -17.30
C GLN A 354 -10.27 -8.42 -17.87
N ASN A 355 -10.36 -7.13 -17.56
CA ASN A 355 -9.35 -6.15 -17.99
C ASN A 355 -7.98 -6.49 -17.40
N ILE A 356 -7.92 -6.86 -16.11
CA ILE A 356 -6.69 -7.32 -15.45
C ILE A 356 -6.12 -8.56 -16.16
N MET A 357 -6.94 -9.58 -16.40
CA MET A 357 -6.49 -10.81 -17.08
C MET A 357 -5.96 -10.54 -18.50
N GLN A 358 -6.59 -9.65 -19.27
CA GLN A 358 -6.08 -9.24 -20.58
C GLN A 358 -4.74 -8.51 -20.47
N PHE A 359 -4.57 -7.70 -19.42
CA PHE A 359 -3.34 -6.97 -19.14
C PHE A 359 -2.19 -7.91 -18.76
N GLU A 360 -2.43 -8.92 -17.92
CA GLU A 360 -1.47 -9.99 -17.61
C GLU A 360 -1.04 -10.78 -18.86
N GLN A 361 -1.98 -11.07 -19.77
CA GLN A 361 -1.64 -11.72 -21.05
C GLN A 361 -0.73 -10.84 -21.92
N LYS A 362 -0.96 -9.53 -21.89
CA LYS A 362 -0.14 -8.57 -22.62
C LYS A 362 1.28 -8.54 -22.10
N GLU A 363 1.45 -8.57 -20.79
CA GLU A 363 2.75 -8.64 -20.17
C GLU A 363 3.56 -9.85 -20.64
N ASN A 364 2.94 -11.02 -20.62
CA ASN A 364 3.56 -12.25 -21.09
C ASN A 364 4.05 -12.13 -22.54
N LEU A 365 3.30 -11.43 -23.40
CA LEU A 365 3.72 -11.13 -24.77
C LEU A 365 4.94 -10.19 -24.80
N ILE A 366 4.95 -9.11 -24.04
CA ILE A 366 6.09 -8.15 -24.00
C ILE A 366 7.33 -8.85 -23.45
N GLN A 367 7.20 -9.66 -22.41
CA GLN A 367 8.31 -10.46 -21.88
C GLN A 367 8.85 -11.44 -22.93
N TYR A 368 7.96 -12.12 -23.67
CA TYR A 368 8.35 -13.00 -24.77
C TYR A 368 9.12 -12.25 -25.88
N LEU A 369 8.66 -11.07 -26.28
CA LEU A 369 9.31 -10.23 -27.29
C LEU A 369 10.70 -9.76 -26.83
N LYS A 370 10.80 -9.32 -25.57
CA LYS A 370 12.06 -8.89 -24.95
C LYS A 370 13.10 -10.02 -24.90
N GLN A 371 12.69 -11.25 -24.57
CA GLN A 371 13.56 -12.43 -24.62
C GLN A 371 14.10 -12.72 -26.04
N LYS A 372 13.39 -12.26 -27.07
CA LYS A 372 13.80 -12.37 -28.49
C LYS A 372 14.52 -11.14 -29.02
N SER A 373 14.86 -10.17 -28.16
CA SER A 373 15.48 -8.89 -28.56
C SER A 373 14.63 -8.10 -29.56
N ILE A 374 13.30 -8.12 -29.36
CA ILE A 374 12.34 -7.33 -30.13
C ILE A 374 11.76 -6.26 -29.20
N ASP A 375 11.90 -5.00 -29.57
CA ASP A 375 11.39 -3.88 -28.79
C ASP A 375 9.87 -3.75 -28.96
N TYR A 376 9.15 -3.56 -27.87
CA TYR A 376 7.70 -3.35 -27.92
C TYR A 376 7.37 -1.87 -28.08
N LEU A 377 6.37 -1.57 -28.90
CA LEU A 377 5.88 -0.21 -29.15
C LEU A 377 4.35 -0.18 -29.18
N ASP A 378 3.73 0.61 -28.30
CA ASP A 378 2.32 0.94 -28.43
C ASP A 378 2.12 1.92 -29.60
N ALA A 379 1.43 1.49 -30.66
CA ALA A 379 1.20 2.31 -31.84
C ALA A 379 0.35 3.55 -31.54
N SER A 380 -0.49 3.52 -30.49
CA SER A 380 -1.31 4.66 -30.08
C SER A 380 -0.46 5.86 -29.61
N ALA A 381 0.73 5.60 -29.04
CA ALA A 381 1.66 6.64 -28.59
C ALA A 381 2.19 7.51 -29.75
N ASN A 382 2.14 7.03 -30.98
CA ASN A 382 2.66 7.71 -32.18
C ASN A 382 1.62 8.57 -32.90
N LYS A 383 0.51 8.93 -32.25
CA LYS A 383 -0.58 9.75 -32.81
C LYS A 383 -1.14 9.18 -34.12
N ILE A 384 -1.19 7.85 -34.22
CA ILE A 384 -1.82 7.16 -35.35
C ILE A 384 -3.33 7.20 -35.15
N ASN A 385 -4.06 7.60 -36.19
CA ASN A 385 -5.51 7.73 -36.19
C ASN A 385 -6.17 7.02 -37.38
N GLU A 386 -7.48 6.87 -37.33
CA GLU A 386 -8.30 6.18 -38.35
C GLU A 386 -8.20 6.74 -39.79
N HIS A 387 -7.70 7.97 -39.96
CA HIS A 387 -7.53 8.61 -41.28
C HIS A 387 -6.10 8.50 -41.83
N ASP A 388 -5.15 7.96 -41.08
CA ASP A 388 -3.78 7.80 -41.57
C ASP A 388 -3.71 6.70 -42.63
N ASP A 389 -2.99 6.96 -43.72
CA ASP A 389 -2.67 5.95 -44.72
C ASP A 389 -1.38 5.19 -44.38
N GLU A 390 -1.10 4.12 -45.12
CA GLU A 390 0.08 3.26 -44.90
C GLU A 390 1.40 4.05 -44.96
N ILE A 391 1.48 5.05 -45.85
CA ILE A 391 2.67 5.90 -46.01
C ILE A 391 2.86 6.75 -44.76
N THR A 392 1.77 7.31 -44.22
CA THR A 392 1.75 8.12 -43.01
C THR A 392 2.11 7.30 -41.78
N ILE A 393 1.58 6.09 -41.65
CA ILE A 393 1.91 5.16 -40.55
C ILE A 393 3.38 4.76 -40.62
N ARG A 394 3.89 4.38 -41.80
CA ARG A 394 5.33 4.08 -42.01
C ARG A 394 6.20 5.25 -41.61
N LYS A 395 5.82 6.48 -41.99
CA LYS A 395 6.57 7.68 -41.61
C LYS A 395 6.58 7.89 -40.09
N LYS A 396 5.43 7.74 -39.43
CA LYS A 396 5.29 7.93 -37.97
C LYS A 396 6.05 6.88 -37.15
N LEU A 397 6.14 5.64 -37.63
CA LEU A 397 6.78 4.55 -36.89
C LEU A 397 8.27 4.37 -37.23
N ALA A 398 8.71 4.75 -38.44
CA ALA A 398 10.03 4.34 -38.97
C ALA A 398 10.92 5.49 -39.46
N GLU A 399 10.78 6.73 -38.96
CA GLU A 399 11.47 7.94 -39.46
C GLU A 399 12.94 7.71 -39.86
N GLY A 400 13.18 7.47 -41.15
CA GLY A 400 14.48 7.49 -41.80
C GLY A 400 15.51 6.41 -41.38
N ASN A 401 15.20 5.51 -40.44
CA ASN A 401 16.17 4.52 -39.97
C ASN A 401 16.14 3.24 -40.80
N GLN A 402 17.12 3.09 -41.70
CA GLN A 402 17.23 1.93 -42.60
C GLN A 402 17.46 0.59 -41.89
N ASN A 403 17.79 0.63 -40.60
CA ASN A 403 18.07 -0.54 -39.79
C ASN A 403 16.86 -1.03 -38.98
N TYR A 404 15.68 -0.42 -39.12
CA TYR A 404 14.48 -0.86 -38.41
C TYR A 404 13.66 -1.86 -39.24
N ARG A 405 13.07 -2.85 -38.57
CA ARG A 405 11.97 -3.70 -39.07
C ARG A 405 10.83 -3.62 -38.08
N ILE A 406 9.68 -3.15 -38.55
CA ILE A 406 8.52 -2.92 -37.67
C ILE A 406 7.45 -3.94 -37.99
N PHE A 407 7.22 -4.88 -37.08
CA PHE A 407 6.13 -5.83 -37.15
C PHE A 407 4.87 -5.24 -36.51
N CYS A 408 3.87 -4.93 -37.33
CA CYS A 408 2.58 -4.42 -36.91
C CYS A 408 1.58 -5.57 -36.69
N SER A 409 0.98 -5.63 -35.50
CA SER A 409 -0.11 -6.57 -35.20
C SER A 409 -1.01 -6.03 -34.08
N SER A 410 -2.01 -6.80 -33.67
CA SER A 410 -2.90 -6.53 -32.54
C SER A 410 -3.23 -7.82 -31.79
N ASP A 411 -3.80 -7.72 -30.59
CA ASP A 411 -4.15 -8.87 -29.75
C ASP A 411 -5.14 -9.80 -30.46
N LEU A 412 -6.12 -9.22 -31.16
CA LEU A 412 -7.08 -9.99 -31.96
C LEU A 412 -6.41 -10.75 -33.10
N LEU A 413 -5.47 -10.12 -33.80
CA LEU A 413 -4.74 -10.74 -34.90
C LEU A 413 -3.80 -11.84 -34.39
N ASN A 414 -3.07 -11.59 -33.30
CA ASN A 414 -2.19 -12.56 -32.66
C ASN A 414 -2.96 -13.82 -32.25
N HIS A 415 -4.15 -13.64 -31.65
CA HIS A 415 -4.99 -14.74 -31.22
C HIS A 415 -5.55 -15.53 -32.41
N ASN A 416 -6.06 -14.85 -33.44
CA ASN A 416 -6.70 -15.50 -34.59
C ASN A 416 -5.69 -16.16 -35.55
N ASN A 417 -4.46 -15.63 -35.64
CA ASN A 417 -3.44 -16.05 -36.60
C ASN A 417 -2.12 -16.43 -35.92
N SER A 418 -2.19 -17.19 -34.81
CA SER A 418 -1.02 -17.54 -33.99
C SER A 418 0.13 -18.21 -34.76
N ASN A 419 -0.18 -19.09 -35.72
CA ASN A 419 0.82 -19.73 -36.58
C ASN A 419 1.56 -18.73 -37.47
N GLU A 420 0.84 -17.74 -38.01
CA GLU A 420 1.42 -16.70 -38.86
C GLU A 420 2.29 -15.76 -38.04
N PHE A 421 1.82 -15.36 -36.85
CA PHE A 421 2.59 -14.58 -35.88
C PHE A 421 3.94 -15.24 -35.56
N GLN A 422 3.94 -16.54 -35.20
CA GLN A 422 5.16 -17.28 -34.88
C GLN A 422 6.11 -17.38 -36.09
N LYS A 423 5.56 -17.58 -37.29
CA LYS A 423 6.34 -17.66 -38.53
C LYS A 423 7.03 -16.32 -38.85
N LEU A 424 6.31 -15.20 -38.72
CA LEU A 424 6.84 -13.85 -38.96
C LEU A 424 7.92 -13.47 -37.95
N ILE A 425 7.69 -13.71 -36.66
CA ILE A 425 8.69 -13.47 -35.60
C ILE A 425 9.96 -14.28 -35.86
N SER A 426 9.82 -15.57 -36.19
CA SER A 426 10.98 -16.44 -36.47
C SER A 426 11.78 -15.94 -37.67
N GLY A 427 11.09 -15.54 -38.75
CA GLY A 427 11.75 -15.00 -39.95
C GLY A 427 12.48 -13.68 -39.68
N LEU A 428 11.92 -12.79 -38.87
CA LEU A 428 12.57 -11.53 -38.48
C LEU A 428 13.83 -11.77 -37.64
N ILE A 429 13.78 -12.73 -36.70
CA ILE A 429 14.95 -13.12 -35.90
C ILE A 429 16.03 -13.71 -36.81
N GLU A 430 15.69 -14.54 -37.79
CA GLU A 430 16.67 -15.06 -38.75
C GLU A 430 17.35 -13.93 -39.55
N GLU A 431 16.63 -12.87 -39.92
CA GLU A 431 17.21 -11.70 -40.62
C GLU A 431 18.28 -11.00 -39.76
N THR A 432 18.11 -10.93 -38.44
CA THR A 432 19.11 -10.34 -37.52
C THR A 432 20.43 -11.11 -37.50
N ASN A 433 20.41 -12.43 -37.73
CA ASN A 433 21.64 -13.23 -37.85
C ASN A 433 22.48 -12.81 -39.07
N THR A 434 21.82 -12.33 -40.13
CA THR A 434 22.47 -11.86 -41.35
C THR A 434 22.82 -10.37 -41.33
N ASN A 435 22.13 -9.58 -40.51
CA ASN A 435 22.36 -8.14 -40.36
C ASN A 435 22.39 -7.77 -38.87
N PRO A 436 23.59 -7.75 -38.24
CA PRO A 436 23.72 -7.46 -36.81
C PRO A 436 23.35 -6.02 -36.40
N ARG A 437 23.16 -5.12 -37.38
CA ARG A 437 22.72 -3.73 -37.12
C ARG A 437 21.20 -3.58 -37.11
N LEU A 438 20.46 -4.64 -37.45
CA LEU A 438 19.00 -4.64 -37.54
C LEU A 438 18.37 -4.56 -36.14
N CYS A 439 17.45 -3.62 -35.95
CA CYS A 439 16.63 -3.49 -34.75
C CYS A 439 15.19 -3.87 -35.12
N LEU A 440 14.63 -4.80 -34.34
CA LEU A 440 13.28 -5.32 -34.53
C LEU A 440 12.33 -4.62 -33.55
N ILE A 441 11.23 -4.09 -34.07
CA ILE A 441 10.19 -3.42 -33.29
C ILE A 441 8.87 -4.14 -33.53
N TYR A 442 8.16 -4.46 -32.47
CA TYR A 442 6.77 -4.91 -32.50
C TYR A 442 5.84 -3.72 -32.21
N ALA A 443 5.13 -3.25 -33.24
CA ALA A 443 4.15 -2.18 -33.11
C ALA A 443 2.76 -2.77 -32.86
N ASP A 444 2.24 -2.54 -31.66
CA ASP A 444 0.93 -3.00 -31.23
C ASP A 444 -0.18 -1.99 -31.54
N PHE A 445 -1.17 -2.41 -32.32
CA PHE A 445 -2.34 -1.62 -32.71
C PHE A 445 -3.58 -1.89 -31.84
N SER A 446 -3.48 -2.70 -30.79
CA SER A 446 -4.62 -3.10 -29.95
C SER A 446 -5.35 -1.92 -29.28
N TYR A 447 -4.61 -0.84 -28.99
CA TYR A 447 -5.14 0.39 -28.39
C TYR A 447 -5.22 1.57 -29.38
N CYS A 448 -4.94 1.32 -30.65
CA CYS A 448 -4.97 2.35 -31.68
C CYS A 448 -6.38 2.52 -32.24
N SER A 449 -6.75 3.74 -32.62
CA SER A 449 -8.02 3.98 -33.35
C SER A 449 -7.96 3.47 -34.79
N PHE A 450 -6.77 3.31 -35.35
CA PHE A 450 -6.57 2.71 -36.67
C PHE A 450 -6.73 1.18 -36.61
N GLN A 451 -7.68 0.64 -37.37
CA GLN A 451 -7.91 -0.81 -37.42
C GLN A 451 -6.97 -1.50 -38.41
N LEU A 452 -6.03 -2.29 -37.86
CA LEU A 452 -5.17 -3.14 -38.65
C LEU A 452 -5.94 -4.38 -39.13
N SER A 453 -6.08 -4.57 -40.44
CA SER A 453 -6.83 -5.68 -41.03
C SER A 453 -6.03 -6.99 -41.08
N ASN A 454 -4.71 -6.91 -41.25
CA ASN A 454 -3.79 -8.05 -41.30
C ASN A 454 -2.46 -7.72 -40.61
N MET A 455 -1.73 -8.75 -40.18
CA MET A 455 -0.34 -8.63 -39.74
C MET A 455 0.54 -8.07 -40.86
N ALA A 456 1.49 -7.20 -40.54
CA ALA A 456 2.31 -6.52 -41.55
C ALA A 456 3.73 -6.26 -41.06
N VAL A 457 4.72 -6.37 -41.95
CA VAL A 457 6.11 -5.96 -41.67
C VAL A 457 6.44 -4.73 -42.50
N LEU A 458 6.74 -3.61 -41.86
CA LEU A 458 7.12 -2.37 -42.52
C LEU A 458 8.64 -2.34 -42.75
N LEU A 459 9.02 -2.05 -43.99
CA LEU A 459 10.39 -1.81 -44.41
C LEU A 459 10.65 -0.29 -44.50
N PRO A 460 11.86 0.20 -44.16
CA PRO A 460 12.22 1.61 -44.29
C PRO A 460 12.12 2.08 -45.75
N SER A 461 11.62 3.28 -45.96
CA SER A 461 11.52 3.88 -47.29
C SER A 461 12.90 4.13 -47.89
N VAL A 462 13.22 3.43 -48.99
CA VAL A 462 14.31 3.82 -49.89
C VAL A 462 13.93 5.17 -50.49
N LYS A 463 14.85 6.15 -50.48
CA LYS A 463 14.70 7.39 -51.26
C LYS A 463 14.50 7.01 -52.72
N MET A 464 13.25 6.94 -53.16
CA MET A 464 12.92 6.93 -54.58
C MET A 464 13.03 8.36 -55.08
N ASN A 465 13.82 8.55 -56.13
CA ASN A 465 13.91 9.83 -56.84
C ASN A 465 12.51 10.30 -57.23
N GLU A 466 12.20 11.57 -56.97
CA GLU A 466 10.91 12.23 -57.23
C GLU A 466 10.56 12.42 -58.73
N ASP A 467 11.10 11.60 -59.63
CA ASP A 467 10.79 11.67 -61.06
C ASP A 467 10.16 10.37 -61.55
N LYS A 468 8.86 10.18 -61.22
CA LYS A 468 7.79 9.56 -62.05
C LYS A 468 6.61 9.15 -61.17
N ILE A 469 5.59 10.00 -61.13
CA ILE A 469 4.25 9.63 -60.65
C ILE A 469 3.38 9.40 -61.89
N GLU A 470 2.98 8.15 -62.13
CA GLU A 470 1.77 7.84 -62.89
C GLU A 470 0.87 6.91 -62.06
N HIS A 471 -0.42 7.24 -62.12
CA HIS A 471 -1.53 6.67 -61.36
C HIS A 471 -1.71 5.16 -61.52
N THR A 472 -1.84 4.43 -60.40
CA THR A 472 -2.81 3.33 -60.26
C THR A 472 -3.21 3.13 -58.79
N SER A 473 -4.44 2.66 -58.62
CA SER A 473 -5.28 2.63 -57.42
C SER A 473 -5.12 1.39 -56.52
N SER A 474 -5.35 1.59 -55.21
CA SER A 474 -5.59 0.64 -54.09
C SER A 474 -4.36 0.23 -53.25
N PRO A 475 -4.33 0.45 -51.91
CA PRO A 475 -3.24 -0.01 -51.06
C PRO A 475 -3.59 -1.37 -50.43
N SER A 476 -2.84 -2.39 -50.82
CA SER A 476 -2.75 -3.67 -50.11
C SER A 476 -1.29 -3.86 -49.70
N ILE A 477 -1.06 -4.12 -48.41
CA ILE A 477 0.25 -4.37 -47.81
C ILE A 477 0.95 -5.50 -48.58
N GLU A 478 2.01 -5.18 -49.31
CA GLU A 478 2.79 -6.16 -50.08
C GLU A 478 3.53 -7.12 -49.14
N THR A 479 3.22 -8.41 -49.29
CA THR A 479 3.95 -9.54 -48.74
C THR A 479 5.14 -9.83 -49.66
N VAL A 480 6.38 -9.55 -49.21
CA VAL A 480 7.58 -9.92 -49.97
C VAL A 480 8.17 -11.20 -49.41
N PHE A 481 8.02 -12.30 -50.17
CA PHE A 481 8.87 -13.50 -50.09
C PHE A 481 9.80 -13.50 -51.30
N ALA A 482 11.11 -13.72 -51.09
CA ALA A 482 11.98 -14.22 -52.15
C ALA A 482 13.11 -15.09 -51.58
N SER A 483 13.22 -16.27 -52.17
CA SER A 483 14.10 -17.39 -51.86
C SER A 483 15.32 -17.48 -52.78
N SER A 484 16.47 -17.84 -52.19
CA SER A 484 17.53 -18.77 -52.65
C SER A 484 18.38 -18.51 -53.94
N ASN A 485 19.72 -18.48 -53.74
CA ASN A 485 20.81 -19.27 -54.36
C ASN A 485 21.97 -18.60 -55.19
N ILE A 486 23.21 -18.67 -54.63
CA ILE A 486 24.53 -19.19 -55.15
C ILE A 486 25.29 -18.35 -56.26
N PRO A 487 26.67 -18.30 -56.41
CA PRO A 487 27.80 -19.09 -55.84
C PRO A 487 29.06 -18.34 -55.32
N GLU A 488 29.99 -19.13 -54.76
CA GLU A 488 31.39 -18.89 -54.37
C GLU A 488 32.33 -18.27 -55.45
N ASN A 489 33.31 -17.44 -55.03
CA ASN A 489 34.76 -17.70 -55.21
C ASN A 489 35.69 -16.65 -54.56
N SER A 490 36.67 -17.18 -53.82
CA SER A 490 38.09 -16.78 -53.59
C SER A 490 38.59 -15.33 -53.75
N ILE A 491 39.43 -14.88 -52.78
CA ILE A 491 40.90 -14.62 -52.93
C ILE A 491 41.47 -13.90 -51.67
N GLU A 492 42.46 -14.55 -51.06
CA GLU A 492 43.72 -14.11 -50.41
C GLU A 492 43.81 -12.99 -49.34
N ASP A 493 44.51 -13.35 -48.25
CA ASP A 493 45.14 -12.49 -47.23
C ASP A 493 46.21 -11.53 -47.81
N PRO A 494 46.60 -10.48 -47.06
CA PRO A 494 47.90 -10.57 -46.37
C PRO A 494 48.00 -9.90 -44.98
N VAL A 495 48.56 -10.65 -44.02
CA VAL A 495 49.76 -10.38 -43.19
C VAL A 495 50.07 -8.94 -42.68
N VAL A 496 49.99 -8.82 -41.35
CA VAL A 496 50.89 -8.17 -40.34
C VAL A 496 51.20 -6.66 -40.38
N GLY A 497 50.97 -6.02 -39.24
CA GLY A 497 51.67 -4.80 -38.80
C GLY A 497 51.30 -4.39 -37.37
N GLU A 498 52.05 -4.86 -36.37
CA GLU A 498 52.06 -4.31 -35.01
C GLU A 498 52.59 -2.87 -35.02
N VAL A 499 51.86 -1.91 -34.43
CA VAL A 499 52.44 -0.69 -33.86
C VAL A 499 51.68 -0.33 -32.58
N SER A 500 52.45 -0.23 -31.50
CA SER A 500 52.12 0.28 -30.18
C SER A 500 51.57 1.72 -30.21
N ASN A 501 50.64 2.06 -29.32
CA ASN A 501 50.60 3.35 -28.64
C ASN A 501 49.62 3.38 -27.45
N THR A 502 50.22 3.38 -26.26
CA THR A 502 49.82 4.03 -25.00
C THR A 502 48.45 4.71 -24.93
N TYR A 503 47.59 4.19 -24.04
CA TYR A 503 46.44 4.90 -23.50
C TYR A 503 46.89 6.12 -22.66
N PRO A 504 46.32 7.32 -22.86
CA PRO A 504 46.50 8.42 -21.92
C PRO A 504 45.70 8.14 -20.65
N VAL A 505 46.42 8.15 -19.53
CA VAL A 505 45.90 8.17 -18.16
C VAL A 505 44.92 9.34 -18.02
N ALA A 506 43.68 9.04 -17.64
CA ALA A 506 42.70 10.06 -17.26
C ALA A 506 43.21 10.82 -16.02
N PRO A 507 43.12 12.17 -15.99
CA PRO A 507 43.54 12.93 -14.83
C PRO A 507 42.61 12.64 -13.65
N SER A 508 43.18 12.26 -12.52
CA SER A 508 42.48 12.14 -11.24
C SER A 508 41.91 13.49 -10.82
N ALA A 509 40.57 13.60 -10.81
CA ALA A 509 39.86 14.72 -10.21
C ALA A 509 40.13 14.75 -8.69
N PRO A 510 40.20 15.94 -8.06
CA PRO A 510 40.38 16.06 -6.62
C PRO A 510 39.17 15.46 -5.90
N SER A 511 39.43 14.58 -4.93
CA SER A 511 38.42 13.92 -4.11
C SER A 511 37.75 14.90 -3.14
N GLY A 512 36.71 15.60 -3.61
CA GLY A 512 35.83 16.38 -2.74
C GLY A 512 34.90 15.46 -1.93
N GLU A 513 34.82 15.67 -0.63
CA GLU A 513 34.00 14.84 0.27
C GLU A 513 32.52 15.20 0.12
N THR A 514 31.65 14.19 -0.03
CA THR A 514 30.20 14.39 -0.17
C THR A 514 29.49 13.91 1.10
N ILE A 515 28.81 14.84 1.78
CA ILE A 515 27.99 14.58 2.96
C ILE A 515 26.55 14.33 2.49
N LYS A 516 25.94 13.21 2.89
CA LYS A 516 24.61 12.78 2.43
C LYS A 516 23.56 12.95 3.51
N ILE A 517 22.46 13.63 3.19
CA ILE A 517 21.34 13.87 4.09
C ILE A 517 20.06 13.32 3.49
N LEU A 518 19.36 12.49 4.26
CA LEU A 518 18.03 12.01 3.92
C LEU A 518 16.96 12.97 4.45
N LEU A 519 16.08 13.46 3.57
CA LEU A 519 14.89 14.20 4.00
C LEU A 519 13.75 13.23 4.24
N LEU A 520 13.02 13.42 5.34
CA LEU A 520 11.81 12.65 5.66
C LEU A 520 10.72 13.61 6.11
N GLY A 521 9.46 13.26 5.86
CA GLY A 521 8.33 14.03 6.37
C GLY A 521 7.04 13.69 5.63
N GLU A 522 5.90 14.10 6.19
CA GLU A 522 4.58 13.83 5.61
C GLU A 522 4.44 14.37 4.18
N THR A 523 3.53 13.76 3.44
CA THR A 523 3.01 14.31 2.20
C THR A 523 2.49 15.71 2.43
N GLY A 524 2.90 16.67 1.61
CA GLY A 524 2.51 18.08 1.75
C GLY A 524 3.16 18.82 2.93
N VAL A 525 4.19 18.27 3.59
CA VAL A 525 5.01 19.02 4.56
C VAL A 525 5.93 20.04 3.88
N GLY A 526 6.19 19.92 2.59
CA GLY A 526 6.99 20.86 1.79
C GLY A 526 8.45 20.46 1.58
N LYS A 527 8.78 19.15 1.51
CA LYS A 527 10.15 18.65 1.24
C LYS A 527 10.74 19.21 -0.05
N SER A 528 10.04 19.03 -1.17
CA SER A 528 10.54 19.45 -2.48
C SER A 528 10.62 20.98 -2.59
N THR A 529 9.64 21.69 -2.00
CA THR A 529 9.66 23.15 -1.86
C THR A 529 10.83 23.62 -1.01
N PHE A 530 11.18 22.91 0.07
CA PHE A 530 12.33 23.21 0.91
C PHE A 530 13.64 23.07 0.14
N ILE A 531 13.80 22.05 -0.70
CA ILE A 531 15.02 21.85 -1.52
C ILE A 531 15.21 23.02 -2.50
N ASN A 532 14.16 23.38 -3.24
CA ASN A 532 14.19 24.53 -4.14
C ASN A 532 14.47 25.85 -3.41
N ALA A 533 13.82 26.05 -2.26
CA ALA A 533 14.05 27.23 -1.43
C ALA A 533 15.50 27.28 -0.91
N PHE A 534 16.02 26.16 -0.40
CA PHE A 534 17.39 26.01 0.08
C PHE A 534 18.41 26.33 -1.03
N ALA A 535 18.19 25.85 -2.26
CA ALA A 535 19.05 26.16 -3.40
C ALA A 535 19.19 27.67 -3.65
N ASN A 536 18.09 28.41 -3.52
CA ASN A 536 18.09 29.86 -3.68
C ASN A 536 18.69 30.59 -2.48
N TYR A 537 18.41 30.13 -1.25
CA TYR A 537 18.99 30.68 -0.03
C TYR A 537 20.51 30.51 0.02
N HIS A 538 21.00 29.37 -0.49
CA HIS A 538 22.43 29.08 -0.62
C HIS A 538 23.10 29.94 -1.69
N LYS A 539 22.41 30.22 -2.81
CA LYS A 539 22.96 31.00 -3.92
C LYS A 539 22.91 32.51 -3.69
N TYR A 540 21.85 33.02 -3.06
CA TYR A 540 21.59 34.46 -2.96
C TYR A 540 21.41 34.92 -1.50
N ASN A 541 22.36 35.73 -1.04
CA ASN A 541 22.38 36.24 0.34
C ASN A 541 21.24 37.21 0.69
N THR A 542 20.66 37.89 -0.31
CA THR A 542 19.59 38.88 -0.10
C THR A 542 18.47 38.68 -1.11
N LEU A 543 17.24 39.02 -0.70
CA LEU A 543 16.07 38.91 -1.58
C LEU A 543 16.23 39.82 -2.80
N ALA A 544 16.78 41.03 -2.65
CA ALA A 544 16.99 41.97 -3.76
C ALA A 544 17.89 41.39 -4.87
N ILE A 545 18.96 40.65 -4.52
CA ILE A 545 19.80 39.97 -5.51
C ILE A 545 19.00 38.86 -6.20
N ALA A 546 18.24 38.08 -5.42
CA ALA A 546 17.43 36.99 -5.95
C ALA A 546 16.37 37.49 -6.93
N GLU A 547 15.66 38.58 -6.62
CA GLU A 547 14.66 39.23 -7.50
C GLU A 547 15.24 39.70 -8.83
N SER A 548 16.51 40.12 -8.83
CA SER A 548 17.22 40.58 -10.03
C SER A 548 17.87 39.45 -10.82
N SER A 549 17.79 38.21 -10.35
CA SER A 549 18.45 37.02 -10.90
C SER A 549 17.43 35.97 -11.32
N GLU A 550 17.87 34.93 -12.04
CA GLU A 550 16.99 33.80 -12.35
C GLU A 550 16.83 32.87 -11.13
N PRO A 551 15.59 32.50 -10.73
CA PRO A 551 15.36 31.57 -9.63
C PRO A 551 15.96 30.20 -9.94
N VAL A 552 16.60 29.59 -8.95
CA VAL A 552 17.08 28.21 -9.07
C VAL A 552 15.92 27.27 -8.79
N VAL A 553 15.51 26.49 -9.80
CA VAL A 553 14.45 25.50 -9.64
C VAL A 553 14.99 24.15 -10.11
N LEU A 554 15.29 23.29 -9.12
CA LEU A 554 15.89 21.97 -9.30
C LEU A 554 14.84 20.92 -9.70
N MET A 555 13.60 21.13 -9.28
CA MET A 555 12.43 20.34 -9.66
C MET A 555 11.23 21.28 -9.88
N PRO A 556 10.30 20.94 -10.81
CA PRO A 556 9.13 21.77 -11.05
C PRO A 556 8.34 22.08 -9.77
N VAL A 557 7.67 23.23 -9.73
CA VAL A 557 6.79 23.62 -8.62
C VAL A 557 5.48 24.15 -9.14
N SER A 558 4.39 23.76 -8.48
CA SER A 558 3.03 24.22 -8.75
C SER A 558 2.35 24.57 -7.43
N PHE A 559 1.83 25.80 -7.30
CA PHE A 559 1.07 26.22 -6.11
C PHE A 559 0.12 27.38 -6.42
N VAL A 560 -0.90 27.55 -5.59
CA VAL A 560 -1.82 28.70 -5.68
C VAL A 560 -1.34 29.83 -4.78
N ILE A 561 -1.33 31.07 -5.29
CA ILE A 561 -1.21 32.30 -4.53
C ILE A 561 -2.49 33.12 -4.69
N THR A 562 -2.95 33.73 -3.60
CA THR A 562 -4.06 34.70 -3.64
C THR A 562 -3.50 36.11 -3.48
N THR A 563 -3.99 37.05 -4.30
CA THR A 563 -3.62 38.47 -4.19
C THR A 563 -4.87 39.36 -4.11
N GLY A 564 -4.69 40.58 -3.61
CA GLY A 564 -5.76 41.58 -3.54
C GLY A 564 -6.82 41.33 -2.47
N ASN A 565 -7.77 42.25 -2.38
CA ASN A 565 -8.86 42.21 -1.40
C ASN A 565 -10.01 41.25 -1.78
N ASP A 566 -10.02 40.78 -3.02
CA ASP A 566 -11.00 39.86 -3.61
C ASP A 566 -10.50 38.40 -3.64
N PHE A 567 -9.32 38.13 -3.06
CA PHE A 567 -8.69 36.81 -3.05
C PHE A 567 -8.49 36.23 -4.46
N ALA A 568 -8.05 37.05 -5.41
CA ALA A 568 -7.78 36.63 -6.78
C ALA A 568 -6.76 35.47 -6.79
N GLU A 569 -7.19 34.31 -7.29
CA GLU A 569 -6.37 33.10 -7.34
C GLU A 569 -5.45 33.09 -8.55
N HIS A 570 -4.16 32.84 -8.30
CA HIS A 570 -3.14 32.67 -9.31
C HIS A 570 -2.49 31.30 -9.14
N ILE A 571 -2.58 30.45 -10.17
CA ILE A 571 -1.83 29.19 -10.23
C ILE A 571 -0.43 29.52 -10.74
N VAL A 572 0.57 29.39 -9.88
CA VAL A 572 1.97 29.59 -10.20
C VAL A 572 2.57 28.25 -10.57
N GLN A 573 3.15 28.18 -11.77
CA GLN A 573 3.90 27.02 -12.26
C GLN A 573 5.29 27.46 -12.71
N PHE A 574 6.31 26.70 -12.34
CA PHE A 574 7.70 27.00 -12.74
C PHE A 574 8.50 25.71 -12.89
N GLY A 575 9.23 25.60 -14.00
CA GLY A 575 9.85 24.34 -14.46
C GLY A 575 8.97 23.59 -15.48
N ASP A 576 9.53 22.60 -16.18
CA ASP A 576 8.78 21.78 -17.13
C ASP A 576 8.03 20.65 -16.40
N ILE A 577 6.74 20.87 -16.17
CA ILE A 577 5.86 19.94 -15.45
C ILE A 577 5.54 18.70 -16.33
N ASN A 578 5.66 18.80 -17.65
CA ASN A 578 5.29 17.70 -18.56
C ASN A 578 6.43 16.67 -18.74
N ASP A 579 7.67 17.04 -18.40
CA ASP A 579 8.86 16.18 -18.51
C ASP A 579 9.27 15.54 -17.15
N SER A 580 8.58 15.84 -16.04
CA SER A 580 8.92 15.26 -14.73
C SER A 580 8.26 13.91 -14.51
N HIS A 581 8.95 12.82 -14.83
CA HIS A 581 8.48 11.46 -14.52
C HIS A 581 8.35 11.14 -13.02
N ASP A 582 8.99 11.95 -12.16
CA ASP A 582 9.11 11.67 -10.72
C ASP A 582 8.34 12.64 -9.81
N GLU A 583 7.66 13.64 -10.38
CA GLU A 583 6.82 14.60 -9.64
C GLU A 583 5.39 14.58 -10.21
N ASP A 584 4.39 14.32 -9.37
CA ASP A 584 2.97 14.31 -9.73
C ASP A 584 2.21 15.44 -9.00
N PHE A 585 1.83 16.46 -9.76
CA PHE A 585 1.07 17.61 -9.26
C PHE A 585 -0.45 17.49 -9.45
N HIS A 586 -0.95 16.38 -10.02
CA HIS A 586 -2.35 16.25 -10.42
C HIS A 586 -3.28 15.84 -9.27
N HIS A 587 -2.73 15.37 -8.14
CA HIS A 587 -3.51 14.77 -7.06
C HIS A 587 -3.23 15.44 -5.70
N ALA A 588 -4.12 16.34 -5.29
CA ALA A 588 -4.01 17.02 -3.99
C ALA A 588 -4.09 16.01 -2.83
N GLY A 589 -3.07 16.02 -1.97
CA GLY A 589 -2.97 15.11 -0.82
C GLY A 589 -2.23 13.80 -1.12
N GLN A 590 -1.75 13.57 -2.34
CA GLN A 590 -0.75 12.52 -2.63
C GLN A 590 0.67 13.10 -2.52
N SER A 591 1.66 12.25 -2.26
CA SER A 591 3.06 12.66 -2.35
C SER A 591 3.29 13.17 -3.77
N VAL A 592 3.88 14.35 -3.93
CA VAL A 592 4.22 14.88 -5.25
C VAL A 592 5.43 14.12 -5.79
N THR A 593 6.49 14.02 -4.98
CA THR A 593 7.66 13.18 -5.27
C THR A 593 7.28 11.69 -5.22
N GLN A 594 7.46 10.98 -6.33
CA GLN A 594 7.17 9.54 -6.47
C GLN A 594 8.37 8.64 -6.20
N HIS A 595 9.58 9.12 -6.49
CA HIS A 595 10.82 8.37 -6.32
C HIS A 595 11.89 9.20 -5.60
N CYS A 596 12.79 8.52 -4.87
CA CYS A 596 13.90 9.17 -4.20
C CYS A 596 14.88 9.79 -5.22
N LYS A 597 15.29 11.04 -4.98
CA LYS A 597 16.24 11.78 -5.83
C LYS A 597 17.31 12.47 -5.02
N SER A 598 18.49 12.60 -5.60
CA SER A 598 19.65 13.22 -4.94
C SER A 598 20.01 14.55 -5.59
N TYR A 599 20.11 15.62 -4.80
CA TYR A 599 20.49 16.96 -5.22
C TYR A 599 21.78 17.39 -4.54
N THR A 600 22.81 17.78 -5.31
CA THR A 600 24.14 18.09 -4.75
C THR A 600 24.43 19.59 -4.78
N PHE A 601 24.88 20.13 -3.65
CA PHE A 601 25.23 21.53 -3.43
C PHE A 601 26.70 21.67 -3.02
N ASP A 602 27.42 22.62 -3.59
CA ASP A 602 28.77 22.96 -3.14
C ASP A 602 28.67 23.86 -1.90
N ILE A 603 29.01 23.34 -0.71
CA ILE A 603 28.78 24.02 0.58
C ILE A 603 30.04 24.62 1.21
N ASN A 604 31.23 24.29 0.71
CA ASN A 604 32.47 24.95 1.13
C ASN A 604 33.49 25.01 -0.01
N HIS A 605 33.74 26.23 -0.51
CA HIS A 605 34.65 26.46 -1.64
C HIS A 605 36.14 26.25 -1.29
N SER A 606 36.54 26.31 -0.02
CA SER A 606 37.94 26.11 0.38
C SER A 606 38.34 24.64 0.48
N ASP A 607 37.41 23.78 0.91
CA ASP A 607 37.68 22.38 1.23
C ASP A 607 37.07 21.40 0.22
N GLY A 608 36.33 21.91 -0.78
CA GLY A 608 35.68 21.11 -1.82
C GLY A 608 34.56 20.19 -1.31
N LYS A 609 33.98 20.49 -0.14
CA LYS A 609 32.89 19.69 0.45
C LYS A 609 31.58 19.92 -0.29
N LYS A 610 30.86 18.82 -0.54
CA LYS A 610 29.56 18.79 -1.19
C LYS A 610 28.49 18.27 -0.25
N LEU A 611 27.30 18.83 -0.32
CA LEU A 611 26.11 18.37 0.38
C LEU A 611 25.16 17.71 -0.61
N CYS A 612 24.90 16.42 -0.43
CA CYS A 612 23.91 15.68 -1.20
C CYS A 612 22.63 15.54 -0.37
N ILE A 613 21.55 16.19 -0.79
CA ILE A 613 20.22 16.07 -0.19
C ILE A 613 19.44 15.02 -0.96
N ILE A 614 19.05 13.96 -0.28
CA ILE A 614 18.20 12.88 -0.79
C ILE A 614 16.76 13.26 -0.47
N ASP A 615 16.01 13.67 -1.48
CA ASP A 615 14.57 13.85 -1.43
C ASP A 615 13.87 12.49 -1.45
N THR A 616 12.79 12.37 -0.69
CA THR A 616 12.04 11.12 -0.59
C THR A 616 10.55 11.36 -0.81
N PRO A 617 9.80 10.34 -1.24
CA PRO A 617 8.35 10.37 -1.14
C PRO A 617 7.89 10.68 0.29
N GLY A 618 6.74 11.34 0.42
CA GLY A 618 6.08 11.56 1.70
C GLY A 618 5.35 10.33 2.21
N PHE A 619 5.16 10.29 3.53
CA PHE A 619 4.25 9.35 4.18
C PHE A 619 2.93 10.06 4.56
N TYR A 620 1.88 9.32 4.91
CA TYR A 620 0.49 9.82 4.94
C TYR A 620 -0.05 10.17 3.55
N ASP A 621 0.21 9.30 2.59
CA ASP A 621 -0.36 9.41 1.26
C ASP A 621 -1.88 9.09 1.27
N THR A 622 -2.69 9.90 0.60
CA THR A 622 -4.14 9.65 0.45
C THR A 622 -4.46 8.36 -0.31
N ARG A 623 -3.48 7.75 -0.99
CA ARG A 623 -3.55 6.40 -1.57
C ARG A 623 -3.61 5.28 -0.51
N GLY A 624 -3.35 5.60 0.76
CA GLY A 624 -3.56 4.71 1.91
C GLY A 624 -2.27 4.06 2.44
N VAL A 625 -2.44 3.22 3.46
CA VAL A 625 -1.33 2.62 4.23
C VAL A 625 -0.40 1.77 3.36
N GLU A 626 -0.93 1.09 2.33
CA GLU A 626 -0.12 0.29 1.41
C GLU A 626 0.87 1.14 0.60
N GLN A 627 0.45 2.35 0.17
CA GLN A 627 1.34 3.29 -0.49
C GLN A 627 2.40 3.83 0.48
N ASP A 628 2.03 4.05 1.73
CA ASP A 628 2.97 4.48 2.76
C ASP A 628 4.02 3.39 3.07
N ASP A 629 3.61 2.12 3.08
CA ASP A 629 4.51 0.97 3.22
C ASP A 629 5.42 0.83 1.99
N TYR A 630 4.89 1.03 0.77
CA TYR A 630 5.69 1.09 -0.46
C TYR A 630 6.71 2.23 -0.41
N ASN A 631 6.27 3.45 -0.07
CA ASN A 631 7.14 4.63 0.03
C ASN A 631 8.25 4.36 1.06
N MET A 632 7.93 3.72 2.18
CA MET A 632 8.92 3.37 3.20
C MET A 632 9.89 2.30 2.71
N GLN A 633 9.41 1.24 2.07
CA GLN A 633 10.27 0.20 1.50
C GLN A 633 11.20 0.76 0.42
N HIS A 634 10.67 1.61 -0.46
CA HIS A 634 11.44 2.33 -1.47
C HIS A 634 12.53 3.22 -0.85
N ILE A 635 12.22 3.95 0.22
CA ILE A 635 13.20 4.74 0.97
C ILE A 635 14.29 3.83 1.56
N LEU A 636 13.90 2.72 2.20
CA LEU A 636 14.85 1.78 2.80
C LEU A 636 15.77 1.13 1.76
N ASP A 637 15.25 0.76 0.60
CA ASP A 637 16.04 0.16 -0.48
C ASP A 637 16.99 1.18 -1.11
N TYR A 638 16.52 2.40 -1.35
CA TYR A 638 17.38 3.50 -1.81
C TYR A 638 18.53 3.79 -0.83
N ILE A 639 18.26 3.77 0.48
CA ILE A 639 19.30 3.98 1.52
C ILE A 639 20.34 2.85 1.51
N LYS A 640 19.95 1.60 1.22
CA LYS A 640 20.88 0.47 1.10
C LYS A 640 21.82 0.67 -0.09
N ASP A 641 21.30 1.13 -1.22
CA ASP A 641 22.07 1.29 -2.46
C ASP A 641 23.03 2.49 -2.44
N VAL A 642 22.66 3.58 -1.77
CA VAL A 642 23.43 4.83 -1.75
C VAL A 642 24.72 4.74 -0.92
N ASN A 643 24.98 3.63 -0.21
CA ASN A 643 26.16 3.43 0.64
C ASN A 643 26.38 4.58 1.65
N CYS A 644 25.78 4.41 2.84
CA CYS A 644 25.90 5.25 4.02
C CYS A 644 25.22 6.64 3.91
N VAL A 645 24.18 6.87 4.72
CA VAL A 645 23.55 8.17 4.96
C VAL A 645 24.18 8.79 6.21
N ASP A 646 24.65 10.03 6.12
CA ASP A 646 25.36 10.70 7.21
C ASP A 646 24.41 11.36 8.20
N PHE A 647 23.35 12.02 7.71
CA PHE A 647 22.34 12.71 8.51
C PHE A 647 20.92 12.42 8.03
N ILE A 648 19.94 12.56 8.92
CA ILE A 648 18.51 12.48 8.60
C ILE A 648 17.84 13.77 9.06
N CYS A 649 17.27 14.55 8.14
CA CYS A 649 16.46 15.73 8.46
C CYS A 649 14.98 15.37 8.34
N VAL A 650 14.27 15.47 9.46
CA VAL A 650 12.86 15.12 9.57
C VAL A 650 12.06 16.41 9.60
N LEU A 651 11.21 16.59 8.59
CA LEU A 651 10.39 17.78 8.36
C LEU A 651 9.03 17.64 9.03
N PHE A 652 8.60 18.71 9.69
CA PHE A 652 7.31 18.85 10.36
C PHE A 652 6.67 20.21 10.06
N LYS A 653 5.35 20.32 10.18
CA LYS A 653 4.70 21.62 10.37
C LYS A 653 4.70 21.95 11.87
N PRO A 654 4.77 23.22 12.28
CA PRO A 654 4.86 23.59 13.69
C PRO A 654 3.51 23.59 14.43
N ASN A 655 2.39 23.53 13.70
CA ASN A 655 1.02 23.63 14.27
C ASN A 655 0.26 22.31 14.27
N ASP A 656 0.95 21.17 14.15
CA ASP A 656 0.29 19.87 14.17
C ASP A 656 -0.14 19.56 15.60
N THR A 657 -1.46 19.42 15.81
CA THR A 657 -2.03 19.11 17.12
C THR A 657 -2.01 17.61 17.43
N ARG A 658 -1.63 16.78 16.45
CA ARG A 658 -1.56 15.32 16.55
C ARG A 658 -0.36 14.82 15.74
N LEU A 659 0.58 14.17 16.40
CA LEU A 659 1.56 13.31 15.73
C LEU A 659 0.93 11.94 15.59
N SER A 660 0.81 11.48 14.36
CA SER A 660 0.15 10.23 14.11
C SER A 660 1.01 9.01 14.49
N ILE A 661 0.35 7.88 14.77
CA ILE A 661 0.99 6.62 15.21
C ILE A 661 1.99 6.13 14.16
N PHE A 662 1.78 6.44 12.88
CA PHE A 662 2.68 6.04 11.80
C PHE A 662 4.03 6.74 11.86
N TYR A 663 4.14 7.98 12.36
CA TYR A 663 5.45 8.60 12.59
C TYR A 663 6.32 7.73 13.49
N ARG A 664 5.73 7.12 14.53
CA ARG A 664 6.44 6.21 15.42
C ARG A 664 6.87 4.93 14.70
N SER A 665 6.00 4.36 13.88
CA SER A 665 6.31 3.17 13.07
C SER A 665 7.46 3.48 12.11
N CYS A 666 7.35 4.56 11.33
CA CYS A 666 8.36 5.04 10.40
C CYS A 666 9.70 5.29 11.08
N PHE A 667 9.71 6.01 12.22
CA PHE A 667 10.94 6.24 12.99
C PHE A 667 11.56 4.93 13.47
N THR A 668 10.75 3.98 13.95
CA THR A 668 11.24 2.71 14.47
C THR A 668 11.83 1.84 13.36
N GLN A 669 11.18 1.79 12.19
CA GLN A 669 11.65 1.05 11.02
C GLN A 669 12.92 1.69 10.43
N LEU A 670 12.98 3.02 10.34
CA LEU A 670 14.18 3.72 9.88
C LEU A 670 15.37 3.47 10.82
N LEU A 671 15.16 3.61 12.13
CA LEU A 671 16.19 3.38 13.15
C LEU A 671 16.68 1.92 13.20
N SER A 672 15.92 0.95 12.69
CA SER A 672 16.35 -0.46 12.65
C SER A 672 17.35 -0.75 11.52
N VAL A 673 17.29 0.03 10.43
CA VAL A 673 18.14 -0.11 9.25
C VAL A 673 19.38 0.78 9.33
N LEU A 674 19.30 1.89 10.06
CA LEU A 674 20.41 2.82 10.24
C LEU A 674 21.46 2.27 11.22
N HIS A 675 22.74 2.52 10.93
CA HIS A 675 23.82 2.17 11.86
C HIS A 675 23.62 2.89 13.21
N ARG A 676 24.01 2.23 14.31
CA ARG A 676 23.90 2.76 15.69
C ARG A 676 24.52 4.15 15.88
N ASN A 677 25.46 4.54 15.02
CA ASN A 677 26.11 5.85 15.04
C ASN A 677 25.27 6.97 14.37
N SER A 678 24.31 6.65 13.52
CA SER A 678 23.49 7.62 12.77
C SER A 678 22.38 8.27 13.61
N VAL A 679 22.10 7.73 14.79
CA VAL A 679 20.99 8.21 15.64
C VAL A 679 21.30 9.56 16.31
N ASN A 680 22.57 9.88 16.48
CA ASN A 680 23.01 11.22 16.92
C ASN A 680 22.98 12.27 15.79
N ASN A 681 22.74 11.85 14.55
CA ASN A 681 22.77 12.70 13.36
C ASN A 681 21.36 13.02 12.83
N ILE A 682 20.35 12.93 13.70
CA ILE A 682 18.97 13.31 13.40
C ILE A 682 18.78 14.81 13.64
N ILE A 683 18.25 15.47 12.62
CA ILE A 683 17.97 16.90 12.56
C ILE A 683 16.45 17.08 12.44
N PHE A 684 15.89 18.04 13.17
CA PHE A 684 14.48 18.38 13.12
C PHE A 684 14.29 19.69 12.39
N CYS A 685 13.48 19.66 11.33
CA CYS A 685 13.29 20.75 10.40
C CYS A 685 11.80 21.13 10.44
N PHE A 686 11.44 22.40 10.64
CA PHE A 686 10.06 22.85 10.67
C PHE A 686 9.79 23.75 9.47
N THR A 687 8.89 23.33 8.58
CA THR A 687 8.44 24.14 7.44
C THR A 687 7.25 25.01 7.86
N ASN A 688 6.92 26.03 7.06
CA ASN A 688 5.77 26.92 7.30
C ASN A 688 5.80 27.58 8.69
N SER A 689 7.01 27.86 9.20
CA SER A 689 7.22 28.28 10.60
C SER A 689 6.94 29.76 10.88
N ARG A 690 6.58 30.55 9.86
CA ARG A 690 6.20 31.96 10.03
C ARG A 690 5.06 32.14 11.04
N SER A 691 4.04 31.29 10.96
CA SER A 691 2.84 31.35 11.82
C SER A 691 3.14 31.16 13.32
N THR A 692 4.26 30.54 13.65
CA THR A 692 4.73 30.31 15.02
C THR A 692 5.94 31.16 15.38
N PHE A 693 6.13 32.28 14.68
CA PHE A 693 7.28 33.17 14.83
C PHE A 693 8.62 32.42 14.76
N TYR A 694 8.73 31.50 13.79
CA TYR A 694 9.91 30.67 13.55
C TYR A 694 10.28 29.78 14.74
N SER A 695 9.26 29.19 15.38
CA SER A 695 9.42 28.22 16.44
C SER A 695 8.76 26.87 16.12
N PRO A 696 9.16 25.78 16.78
CA PRO A 696 8.56 24.44 16.58
C PRO A 696 7.07 24.31 16.93
N GLY A 697 6.47 25.31 17.56
CA GLY A 697 5.05 25.37 17.91
C GLY A 697 4.53 24.17 18.73
N ASP A 698 3.26 23.84 18.50
CA ASP A 698 2.51 22.78 19.20
C ASP A 698 3.03 21.36 18.87
N THR A 699 3.75 21.21 17.76
CA THR A 699 4.33 19.93 17.36
C THR A 699 5.50 19.52 18.27
N ALA A 700 6.25 20.47 18.85
CA ALA A 700 7.43 20.15 19.67
C ALA A 700 7.14 19.28 20.91
N PRO A 701 6.14 19.59 21.76
CA PRO A 701 5.73 18.71 22.86
C PRO A 701 5.38 17.28 22.41
N LEU A 702 4.75 17.14 21.24
CA LEU A 702 4.38 15.85 20.68
C LEU A 702 5.62 15.05 20.26
N ILE A 703 6.59 15.69 19.61
CA ILE A 703 7.86 15.03 19.21
C ILE A 703 8.60 14.57 20.46
N LYS A 704 8.73 15.43 21.47
CA LYS A 704 9.36 15.07 22.75
C LYS A 704 8.71 13.84 23.38
N LYS A 705 7.37 13.78 23.39
CA LYS A 705 6.62 12.62 23.88
C LYS A 705 6.89 11.36 23.05
N MET A 706 6.88 11.46 21.72
CA MET A 706 7.20 10.34 20.83
C MET A 706 8.60 9.79 21.10
N LEU A 707 9.61 10.66 21.18
CA LEU A 707 11.00 10.27 21.42
C LEU A 707 11.17 9.56 22.77
N THR A 708 10.44 9.97 23.82
CA THR A 708 10.48 9.26 25.11
C THR A 708 9.87 7.84 25.08
N GLN A 709 9.00 7.55 24.11
CA GLN A 709 8.29 6.27 23.98
C GLN A 709 8.99 5.28 23.02
N VAL A 710 9.93 5.76 22.21
CA VAL A 710 10.76 4.92 21.32
C VAL A 710 12.01 4.54 22.09
N SER A 711 11.89 3.50 22.94
CA SER A 711 12.81 3.10 24.03
C SER A 711 14.21 2.61 23.62
N LEU A 712 14.64 2.83 22.37
CA LEU A 712 15.83 2.21 21.81
C LEU A 712 17.06 3.13 21.82
N VAL A 713 16.92 4.47 21.73
CA VAL A 713 18.07 5.42 21.72
C VAL A 713 17.67 6.83 22.21
N ASN A 714 18.56 7.54 22.92
CA ASN A 714 18.33 8.90 23.41
C ASN A 714 18.62 9.96 22.33
N ILE A 715 17.62 10.32 21.53
CA ILE A 715 17.73 11.33 20.46
C ILE A 715 17.53 12.74 21.05
N PRO A 716 18.50 13.66 20.93
CA PRO A 716 18.34 15.00 21.45
C PRO A 716 17.31 15.80 20.64
N PHE A 717 16.47 16.59 21.33
CA PHE A 717 15.61 17.60 20.71
C PHE A 717 15.92 18.95 21.36
N LYS A 718 16.88 19.68 20.78
CA LYS A 718 17.45 20.93 21.30
C LYS A 718 17.53 22.00 20.21
N LYS A 719 17.76 23.25 20.59
CA LYS A 719 17.88 24.36 19.63
C LYS A 719 18.96 24.13 18.57
N ASP A 720 20.03 23.42 18.93
CA ASP A 720 21.17 23.18 18.05
C ASP A 720 20.81 22.28 16.86
N ASN A 721 19.92 21.31 17.05
CA ASN A 721 19.48 20.37 16.01
C ASN A 721 18.04 20.60 15.53
N VAL A 722 17.46 21.77 15.82
CA VAL A 722 16.09 22.17 15.43
C VAL A 722 16.14 23.45 14.60
N PHE A 723 15.71 23.38 13.34
CA PHE A 723 15.75 24.47 12.37
C PHE A 723 14.35 24.81 11.89
N CYS A 724 14.01 26.10 11.81
CA CYS A 724 12.67 26.57 11.45
C CYS A 724 12.73 27.40 10.17
N PHE A 725 12.19 26.86 9.08
CA PHE A 725 12.19 27.46 7.76
C PHE A 725 10.81 27.99 7.38
N ASP A 726 10.81 28.93 6.46
CA ASP A 726 9.61 29.39 5.75
C ASP A 726 9.93 29.56 4.27
N SER A 727 9.26 28.78 3.42
CA SER A 727 9.50 28.76 1.98
C SER A 727 8.63 29.76 1.23
N GLU A 728 7.79 30.53 1.92
CA GLU A 728 6.92 31.53 1.31
C GLU A 728 7.71 32.65 0.60
N SER A 729 8.92 32.99 1.06
CA SER A 729 9.79 33.94 0.35
C SER A 729 10.33 33.40 -0.98
N PHE A 730 10.51 32.08 -1.09
CA PHE A 730 10.82 31.43 -2.37
C PHE A 730 9.58 31.40 -3.28
N ARG A 731 8.39 31.10 -2.74
CA ARG A 731 7.13 31.16 -3.49
C ARG A 731 6.87 32.56 -4.04
N TYR A 732 7.13 33.59 -3.23
CA TYR A 732 7.11 35.00 -3.65
C TYR A 732 8.07 35.25 -4.83
N LEU A 733 9.33 34.82 -4.72
CA LEU A 733 10.31 34.98 -5.80
C LEU A 733 9.81 34.36 -7.12
N VAL A 734 9.31 33.12 -7.08
CA VAL A 734 8.78 32.44 -8.27
C VAL A 734 7.53 33.15 -8.83
N ALA A 735 6.66 33.65 -7.95
CA ALA A 735 5.46 34.38 -8.34
C ALA A 735 5.78 35.74 -8.99
N LEU A 736 6.80 36.44 -8.49
CA LEU A 736 7.30 37.69 -9.07
C LEU A 736 7.79 37.46 -10.52
N HIS A 737 8.51 36.37 -10.77
CA HIS A 737 8.94 35.98 -12.11
C HIS A 737 7.77 35.56 -13.02
N ASN A 738 6.65 35.11 -12.45
CA ASN A 738 5.39 34.88 -13.15
C ASN A 738 4.55 36.16 -13.33
N ARG A 739 5.11 37.34 -13.06
CA ARG A 739 4.48 38.66 -13.21
C ARG A 739 3.23 38.87 -12.34
N ILE A 740 3.17 38.20 -11.20
CA ILE A 740 2.10 38.41 -10.20
C ILE A 740 2.44 39.66 -9.38
N PRO A 741 1.51 40.63 -9.26
CA PRO A 741 1.75 41.86 -8.50
C PRO A 741 1.67 41.61 -6.99
N PHE A 742 2.53 42.29 -6.24
CA PHE A 742 2.53 42.32 -4.77
C PHE A 742 2.68 43.76 -4.29
N ASP A 743 2.12 44.06 -3.12
CA ASP A 743 2.28 45.39 -2.53
C ASP A 743 3.60 45.53 -1.75
N HIS A 744 3.86 46.75 -1.24
CA HIS A 744 5.09 47.02 -0.50
C HIS A 744 5.16 46.29 0.86
N LEU A 745 4.02 46.10 1.52
CA LEU A 745 3.95 45.46 2.83
C LEU A 745 4.19 43.95 2.71
N ASP A 746 3.61 43.32 1.69
CA ASP A 746 3.86 41.92 1.33
C ASP A 746 5.36 41.70 1.10
N LYS A 747 6.00 42.59 0.33
CA LYS A 747 7.44 42.51 0.05
C LYS A 747 8.29 42.57 1.32
N GLU A 748 8.00 43.48 2.25
CA GLU A 748 8.71 43.58 3.52
C GLU A 748 8.61 42.28 4.34
N GLU A 749 7.45 41.64 4.35
CA GLU A 749 7.24 40.36 5.05
C GLU A 749 8.00 39.20 4.39
N TYR A 750 8.01 39.13 3.06
CA TYR A 750 8.81 38.14 2.33
C TYR A 750 10.31 38.37 2.49
N GLU A 751 10.77 39.61 2.60
CA GLU A 751 12.18 39.95 2.87
C GLU A 751 12.62 39.49 4.28
N LYS A 752 11.81 39.75 5.31
CA LYS A 752 12.05 39.22 6.67
C LYS A 752 12.15 37.70 6.67
N SER A 753 11.23 37.05 5.96
CA SER A 753 11.24 35.59 5.79
C SER A 753 12.48 35.09 5.05
N TRP A 754 12.94 35.80 4.03
CA TRP A 754 14.17 35.46 3.30
C TRP A 754 15.38 35.52 4.21
N ILE A 755 15.57 36.63 4.93
CA ILE A 755 16.69 36.83 5.86
C ILE A 755 16.72 35.72 6.91
N HIS A 756 15.56 35.39 7.50
CA HIS A 756 15.47 34.31 8.47
C HIS A 756 15.83 32.95 7.85
N SER A 757 15.23 32.57 6.73
CA SER A 757 15.46 31.28 6.10
C SER A 757 16.91 31.11 5.60
N VAL A 758 17.55 32.16 5.07
CA VAL A 758 18.99 32.17 4.73
C VAL A 758 19.85 31.95 5.98
N SER A 759 19.54 32.65 7.07
CA SER A 759 20.25 32.45 8.33
C SER A 759 20.14 31.01 8.85
N GLN A 760 18.96 30.38 8.73
CA GLN A 760 18.76 28.99 9.14
C GLN A 760 19.44 28.01 8.20
N ALA A 761 19.47 28.27 6.89
CA ALA A 761 20.17 27.44 5.91
C ALA A 761 21.68 27.42 6.19
N ASN A 762 22.28 28.58 6.42
CA ASN A 762 23.69 28.69 6.79
C ASN A 762 23.98 27.99 8.13
N ARG A 763 23.08 28.13 9.12
CA ARG A 763 23.23 27.45 10.41
C ARG A 763 23.14 25.93 10.27
N LEU A 764 22.26 25.44 9.39
CA LEU A 764 22.10 24.02 9.09
C LEU A 764 23.37 23.47 8.43
N ILE A 765 23.90 24.14 7.40
CA ILE A 765 25.16 23.78 6.74
C ILE A 765 26.30 23.71 7.76
N GLN A 766 26.43 24.73 8.61
CA GLN A 766 27.47 24.77 9.64
C GLN A 766 27.34 23.59 10.62
N TYR A 767 26.13 23.33 11.12
CA TYR A 767 25.86 22.20 12.02
C TYR A 767 26.25 20.86 11.39
N ILE A 768 25.90 20.65 10.11
CA ILE A 768 26.24 19.44 9.37
C ILE A 768 27.76 19.29 9.24
N CYS A 769 28.46 20.34 8.82
CA CYS A 769 29.92 20.33 8.68
C CYS A 769 30.62 19.99 10.01
N ASP A 770 30.24 20.68 11.09
CA ASP A 770 30.88 20.50 12.40
C ASP A 770 30.68 19.08 12.93
N ASN A 771 29.44 18.55 12.84
CA ASN A 771 29.13 17.22 13.36
C ASN A 771 29.66 16.08 12.46
N PHE A 772 29.81 16.32 11.16
CA PHE A 772 30.40 15.34 10.24
C PHE A 772 31.88 15.14 10.54
N ASP A 773 32.63 16.24 10.72
CA ASP A 773 34.04 16.21 11.03
C ASP A 773 34.31 15.57 12.41
N ASP A 774 33.49 15.88 13.41
CA ASP A 774 33.59 15.30 14.75
C ASP A 774 33.20 13.81 14.82
N SER A 775 32.28 13.36 13.95
CA SER A 775 31.91 11.94 13.84
C SER A 775 33.04 11.12 13.24
N ARG A 776 33.78 11.68 12.28
CA ARG A 776 34.98 11.05 11.71
C ARG A 776 36.14 10.99 12.70
N ARG A 777 36.40 12.07 13.43
CA ARG A 777 37.44 12.09 14.49
C ARG A 777 37.22 11.05 15.58
N ARG A 778 35.97 10.65 15.82
CA ARG A 778 35.60 9.60 16.79
C ARG A 778 35.67 8.17 16.24
N ASN A 779 35.65 8.01 14.91
CA ASN A 779 35.67 6.72 14.21
C ASN A 779 37.06 6.36 13.63
N GLN A 780 38.01 7.30 13.64
CA GLN A 780 39.46 7.06 13.49
C GLN A 780 40.08 6.82 14.87
#